data_AF-A0A135S2Z5-F1
#
_entry.id   AF-A0A135S2Z5-F1
#
_cell.length_a   1.000
_cell.length_b   1.000
_cell.length_c   1.000
_cell.angle_alpha   90.00
_cell.angle_beta   90.00
_cell.angle_gamma   90.00
#
_symmetry.space_group_name_H-M   'P 1'
#
loop_
_entity.id
_entity.type
_entity.pdbx_description
1 polymer ?
#
loop_
_entity_poly.entity_id
_entity_poly.type
_entity_poly.pdbx_seq_one_letter_code
_entity_poly.pdbx_strand_id
1 'polypeptide(L)'
;MDPPSKCVALVFGASGISGWAVTNNLFIYPTASTFCRVIGLTNRPMDLSASQLPKNDPRLEIYSGINLREDIETVKEQMRTKIPNLQDVTHVYYCAYSVDVMEIRNINVAMTRNAVKAVDEICSSLKFLSLQTGTNSYGVAVFQHQDKIEILPPLKESQPRIPSPYGDEIFYYGQVDAIEELQKGKSWRWCEVRPDAIVGFVPGTTSIMTFLEPTALFLALWRYVHGLGAEIKFIGTAANYTHTNTDSSQDTIAKSHIYLSTMKPEESNGKAFNTADNATPVSWVERWPVMVDYFGLQGTPPVEGAQTTFPVEKWWEEHQDDYKRMCAEYGLKHRDIPAASWIFTMGVGFSLLQRNRAMCLDKIRSIGFKEELGMTEGYLIAFDRMAAANILPPRKLNEALGGAEDTPDESGLPGKPLISQLLLFSFRPSSEHVVAQKPSTMSLCQDCRRLDLADLVDEEYEVQDVILHSSVADLERNVTACDLCQLFYTSITEKLRVEGVSVDQEAWNDTDSPVILRGIQYTDEKFESRGLFWVKVRCDRLSPRAYCYFSFYPKDETARLENSILGRPIKPPAKQLSLVKNWVRECEEHHQSCHSAPATLPTRVVDVGVEGVREPRLVVTSGEVGRYMTLSHCWGLHPVIRTTSETINDHIKSLPMSKLPPTFRDAVLITRSLGVQYLWIDSLCIVQDSKEDWELESVKMGTIYASSCLTIAASASADSTGGCFLPRSTSNHVQVKCTRKTNNESVSIPVFVRPRPRDFSHLPQSILHSRAWVTQERLLSARMVHYDSDQLLWECRESRLAEDGVPTDAFAVQKLVWDERLHLSYPFAQGRLSTSEFVWDWCREESKSQAVGTGSC
;
A
#
# COMPACT_ATOMS: atom_id res chain seq x y z
N MET A 1 8.53 -21.29 -57.48
CA MET A 1 8.09 -20.75 -56.18
C MET A 1 9.28 -20.02 -55.61
N ASP A 2 9.20 -18.70 -55.49
CA ASP A 2 10.24 -17.92 -54.85
C ASP A 2 10.52 -18.45 -53.43
N PRO A 3 11.77 -18.39 -52.92
CA PRO A 3 12.04 -18.74 -51.54
C PRO A 3 11.12 -17.93 -50.63
N PRO A 4 10.51 -18.52 -49.59
CA PRO A 4 9.60 -17.79 -48.71
C PRO A 4 10.33 -16.56 -48.19
N SER A 5 9.72 -15.38 -48.35
CA SER A 5 10.29 -14.13 -47.87
C SER A 5 10.65 -14.30 -46.39
N LYS A 6 11.93 -14.17 -46.05
CA LYS A 6 12.42 -14.48 -44.71
C LYS A 6 11.73 -13.57 -43.68
N CYS A 7 11.11 -14.15 -42.64
CA CYS A 7 10.50 -13.35 -41.58
C CYS A 7 11.55 -12.92 -40.56
N VAL A 8 11.56 -11.62 -40.26
CA VAL A 8 12.36 -11.00 -39.19
C VAL A 8 11.42 -10.45 -38.14
N ALA A 9 11.61 -10.84 -36.89
CA ALA A 9 10.78 -10.45 -35.76
C ALA A 9 11.46 -9.40 -34.87
N LEU A 10 10.69 -8.43 -34.39
CA LEU A 10 11.08 -7.43 -33.41
C LEU A 10 10.10 -7.47 -32.22
N VAL A 11 10.61 -7.63 -31.01
CA VAL A 11 9.79 -7.76 -29.78
C VAL A 11 10.08 -6.62 -28.83
N PHE A 12 9.09 -5.74 -28.61
CA PHE A 12 9.16 -4.73 -27.54
C PHE A 12 8.78 -5.37 -26.20
N GLY A 13 9.64 -5.19 -25.19
CA GLY A 13 9.42 -5.75 -23.86
C GLY A 13 9.92 -7.19 -23.72
N ALA A 14 11.00 -7.55 -24.41
CA ALA A 14 11.53 -8.92 -24.48
C ALA A 14 11.97 -9.51 -23.13
N SER A 15 12.14 -8.68 -22.09
CA SER A 15 12.45 -9.12 -20.72
C SER A 15 11.22 -9.29 -19.82
N GLY A 16 10.02 -8.92 -20.27
CA GLY A 16 8.76 -9.12 -19.55
C GLY A 16 8.16 -10.51 -19.77
N ILE A 17 7.16 -10.88 -18.97
CA ILE A 17 6.52 -12.22 -18.99
C ILE A 17 6.08 -12.67 -20.40
N SER A 18 5.34 -11.82 -21.10
CA SER A 18 4.89 -12.12 -22.47
C SER A 18 5.98 -11.94 -23.52
N GLY A 19 6.76 -10.86 -23.43
CA GLY A 19 7.78 -10.57 -24.44
C GLY A 19 8.90 -11.62 -24.44
N TRP A 20 9.25 -12.15 -23.27
CA TRP A 20 10.16 -13.29 -23.15
C TRP A 20 9.57 -14.53 -23.83
N ALA A 21 8.30 -14.86 -23.55
CA ALA A 21 7.65 -16.03 -24.12
C ALA A 21 7.49 -15.92 -25.65
N VAL A 22 7.14 -14.74 -26.17
CA VAL A 22 7.12 -14.45 -27.61
C VAL A 22 8.51 -14.67 -28.19
N THR A 23 9.54 -14.06 -27.59
CA THR A 23 10.94 -14.22 -28.05
C THR A 23 11.34 -15.68 -28.11
N ASN A 24 11.03 -16.46 -27.07
CA ASN A 24 11.37 -17.88 -27.00
C ASN A 24 10.61 -18.74 -28.03
N ASN A 25 9.32 -18.47 -28.26
CA ASN A 25 8.50 -19.26 -29.19
C ASN A 25 8.83 -18.98 -30.67
N LEU A 26 9.39 -17.82 -31.02
CA LEU A 26 9.79 -17.49 -32.40
C LEU A 26 10.86 -18.44 -32.98
N PHE A 27 11.57 -19.19 -32.13
CA PHE A 27 12.56 -20.18 -32.55
C PHE A 27 11.97 -21.52 -32.95
N ILE A 28 10.72 -21.81 -32.55
CA ILE A 28 10.10 -23.13 -32.67
C ILE A 28 8.72 -23.10 -33.34
N TYR A 29 8.00 -21.97 -33.30
CA TYR A 29 6.61 -21.87 -33.75
C TYR A 29 6.42 -20.81 -34.85
N PRO A 30 5.59 -21.07 -35.88
CA PRO A 30 4.90 -22.34 -36.18
C PRO A 30 5.86 -23.45 -36.62
N THR A 31 7.01 -23.08 -37.18
CA THR A 31 8.11 -23.99 -37.48
C THR A 31 9.44 -23.34 -37.11
N ALA A 32 10.47 -24.14 -36.86
CA ALA A 32 11.80 -23.64 -36.52
C ALA A 32 12.44 -22.76 -37.60
N SER A 33 11.98 -22.82 -38.85
CA SER A 33 12.49 -22.03 -39.97
C SER A 33 11.65 -20.79 -40.31
N THR A 34 10.59 -20.51 -39.53
CA THR A 34 9.67 -19.39 -39.83
C THR A 34 10.39 -18.05 -39.74
N PHE A 35 11.11 -17.83 -38.64
CA PHE A 35 11.89 -16.61 -38.40
C PHE A 35 13.37 -16.87 -38.61
N CYS A 36 14.00 -16.06 -39.48
CA CYS A 36 15.43 -16.13 -39.73
C CYS A 36 16.25 -15.23 -38.80
N ARG A 37 15.59 -14.31 -38.09
CA ARG A 37 16.19 -13.32 -37.19
C ARG A 37 15.15 -12.88 -36.15
N VAL A 38 15.55 -12.84 -34.89
CA VAL A 38 14.69 -12.53 -33.73
C VAL A 38 15.38 -11.46 -32.89
N ILE A 39 14.79 -10.26 -32.87
CA ILE A 39 15.33 -9.09 -32.19
C ILE A 39 14.46 -8.79 -30.97
N GLY A 40 15.02 -8.94 -29.76
CA GLY A 40 14.36 -8.55 -28.52
C GLY A 40 14.84 -7.21 -28.01
N LEU A 41 13.91 -6.31 -27.69
CA LEU A 41 14.20 -4.98 -27.16
C LEU A 41 13.85 -4.90 -25.67
N THR A 42 14.78 -4.35 -24.89
CA THR A 42 14.60 -4.08 -23.47
C THR A 42 15.00 -2.63 -23.15
N ASN A 43 14.39 -2.04 -22.11
CA ASN A 43 14.89 -0.77 -21.59
C ASN A 43 16.11 -1.03 -20.68
N ARG A 44 15.96 -1.93 -19.70
CA ARG A 44 17.04 -2.33 -18.79
C ARG A 44 17.94 -3.40 -19.44
N PRO A 45 19.25 -3.43 -19.14
CA PRO A 45 20.11 -4.54 -19.53
C PRO A 45 19.54 -5.90 -19.09
N MET A 46 19.70 -6.91 -19.93
CA MET A 46 19.25 -8.27 -19.64
C MET A 46 20.45 -9.22 -19.71
N ASP A 47 20.65 -10.00 -18.65
CA ASP A 47 21.64 -11.07 -18.64
C ASP A 47 21.12 -12.28 -19.44
N LEU A 48 21.66 -12.46 -20.64
CA LEU A 48 21.32 -13.58 -21.51
C LEU A 48 21.63 -14.94 -20.87
N SER A 49 22.66 -15.04 -20.03
CA SER A 49 23.04 -16.30 -19.40
C SER A 49 22.00 -16.79 -18.40
N ALA A 50 21.34 -15.86 -17.71
CA ALA A 50 20.24 -16.12 -16.78
C ALA A 50 18.84 -16.06 -17.44
N SER A 51 18.76 -15.76 -18.74
CA SER A 51 17.48 -15.51 -19.42
C SER A 51 16.69 -16.76 -19.80
N GLN A 52 17.32 -17.94 -19.81
CA GLN A 52 16.78 -19.17 -20.41
C GLN A 52 16.38 -19.07 -21.90
N LEU A 53 16.66 -17.96 -22.59
CA LEU A 53 16.53 -17.86 -24.04
C LEU A 53 17.62 -18.69 -24.73
N PRO A 54 17.44 -19.08 -26.01
CA PRO A 54 18.41 -19.88 -26.76
C PRO A 54 19.67 -19.07 -27.12
N LYS A 55 20.51 -18.80 -26.13
CA LYS A 55 21.71 -17.94 -26.22
C LYS A 55 22.76 -18.36 -27.26
N ASN A 56 22.72 -19.62 -27.69
CA ASN A 56 23.63 -20.18 -28.70
C ASN A 56 23.02 -20.18 -30.11
N ASP A 57 21.74 -19.80 -30.27
CA ASP A 57 21.11 -19.70 -31.58
C ASP A 57 21.53 -18.36 -32.24
N PRO A 58 22.18 -18.40 -33.42
CA PRO A 58 22.71 -17.19 -34.07
C PRO A 58 21.61 -16.23 -34.55
N ARG A 59 20.33 -16.63 -34.51
CA ARG A 59 19.20 -15.77 -34.88
C ARG A 59 18.79 -14.83 -33.75
N LEU A 60 19.21 -15.07 -32.50
CA LEU A 60 18.83 -14.28 -31.33
C LEU A 60 19.69 -13.02 -31.21
N GLU A 61 19.04 -11.88 -31.14
CA GLU A 61 19.66 -10.59 -30.85
C GLU A 61 18.90 -9.87 -29.74
N ILE A 62 19.60 -9.35 -28.73
CA ILE A 62 18.99 -8.55 -27.65
C ILE A 62 19.65 -7.19 -27.60
N TYR A 63 18.85 -6.13 -27.59
CA TYR A 63 19.31 -4.75 -27.49
C TYR A 63 18.64 -4.05 -26.31
N SER A 64 19.46 -3.44 -25.44
CA SER A 64 18.99 -2.70 -24.25
C SER A 64 19.08 -1.18 -24.41
N GLY A 65 18.33 -0.45 -23.58
CA GLY A 65 18.31 1.00 -23.51
C GLY A 65 17.53 1.65 -24.65
N ILE A 66 16.42 1.03 -25.06
CA ILE A 66 15.40 1.66 -25.91
C ILE A 66 14.29 2.16 -24.97
N ASN A 67 14.22 3.48 -24.77
CA ASN A 67 13.24 4.10 -23.88
C ASN A 67 12.07 4.70 -24.68
N LEU A 68 10.95 3.97 -24.75
CA LEU A 68 9.74 4.42 -25.46
C LEU A 68 9.04 5.64 -24.85
N ARG A 69 9.46 6.09 -23.66
CA ARG A 69 8.91 7.29 -23.01
C ARG A 69 9.53 8.60 -23.50
N GLU A 70 10.67 8.53 -24.19
CA GLU A 70 11.30 9.71 -24.80
C GLU A 70 10.47 10.21 -26.00
N ASP A 71 10.87 11.35 -26.57
CA ASP A 71 10.31 11.82 -27.83
C ASP A 71 10.60 10.86 -28.99
N ILE A 72 9.78 10.94 -30.03
CA ILE A 72 9.86 10.04 -31.19
C ILE A 72 11.21 10.09 -31.92
N GLU A 73 11.87 11.25 -32.02
CA GLU A 73 13.15 11.34 -32.73
C GLU A 73 14.25 10.65 -31.92
N THR A 74 14.25 10.86 -30.60
CA THR A 74 15.15 10.15 -29.68
C THR A 74 14.95 8.64 -29.74
N VAL A 75 13.70 8.15 -29.74
CA VAL A 75 13.41 6.71 -29.87
C VAL A 75 13.93 6.15 -31.20
N LYS A 76 13.70 6.85 -32.31
CA LYS A 76 14.18 6.44 -33.64
C LYS A 76 15.70 6.42 -33.71
N GLU A 77 16.37 7.42 -33.14
CA GLU A 77 17.82 7.46 -33.08
C GLU A 77 18.35 6.27 -32.27
N GLN A 78 17.86 6.06 -31.05
CA GLN A 78 18.24 4.91 -30.22
C GLN A 78 18.12 3.57 -30.95
N MET A 79 17.04 3.38 -31.72
CA MET A 79 16.83 2.18 -32.52
C MET A 79 17.84 2.08 -33.68
N ARG A 80 18.04 3.15 -34.46
CA ARG A 80 18.96 3.17 -35.61
C ARG A 80 20.42 2.99 -35.22
N THR A 81 20.87 3.63 -34.14
CA THR A 81 22.26 3.55 -33.70
C THR A 81 22.60 2.14 -33.19
N LYS A 82 21.65 1.44 -32.56
CA LYS A 82 21.91 0.19 -31.85
C LYS A 82 21.60 -1.05 -32.68
N ILE A 83 20.56 -1.03 -33.50
CA ILE A 83 20.01 -2.23 -34.15
C ILE A 83 20.36 -2.18 -35.65
N PRO A 84 21.24 -3.08 -36.13
CA PRO A 84 21.59 -3.12 -37.55
C PRO A 84 20.40 -3.64 -38.39
N ASN A 85 20.32 -3.20 -39.64
CA ASN A 85 19.39 -3.72 -40.64
C ASN A 85 17.90 -3.73 -40.20
N LEU A 86 17.43 -2.66 -39.55
CA LEU A 86 16.03 -2.54 -39.12
C LEU A 86 15.03 -2.53 -40.29
N GLN A 87 15.45 -2.11 -41.48
CA GLN A 87 14.62 -2.12 -42.69
C GLN A 87 14.09 -3.51 -43.06
N ASP A 88 14.76 -4.57 -42.61
CA ASP A 88 14.39 -5.97 -42.89
C ASP A 88 13.31 -6.50 -41.95
N VAL A 89 12.95 -5.77 -40.87
CA VAL A 89 11.94 -6.19 -39.90
C VAL A 89 10.58 -6.32 -40.58
N THR A 90 9.93 -7.48 -40.39
CA THR A 90 8.65 -7.82 -41.01
C THR A 90 7.50 -7.95 -40.00
N HIS A 91 7.79 -8.41 -38.77
CA HIS A 91 6.80 -8.68 -37.74
C HIS A 91 7.20 -8.00 -36.44
N VAL A 92 6.29 -7.23 -35.85
CA VAL A 92 6.50 -6.53 -34.59
C VAL A 92 5.54 -7.07 -33.54
N TYR A 93 6.05 -7.38 -32.35
CA TYR A 93 5.28 -7.83 -31.21
C TYR A 93 5.44 -6.82 -30.07
N TYR A 94 4.34 -6.18 -29.68
CA TYR A 94 4.32 -5.15 -28.64
C TYR A 94 3.80 -5.72 -27.33
N CYS A 95 4.73 -6.04 -26.42
CA CYS A 95 4.47 -6.65 -25.11
C CYS A 95 5.00 -5.77 -23.96
N ALA A 96 4.93 -4.44 -24.10
CA ALA A 96 5.47 -3.49 -23.14
C ALA A 96 4.37 -2.52 -22.66
N TYR A 97 4.40 -2.17 -21.37
CA TYR A 97 3.60 -1.09 -20.81
C TYR A 97 4.26 -0.53 -19.53
N SER A 98 3.80 0.63 -19.10
CA SER A 98 4.17 1.33 -17.88
C SER A 98 3.12 1.15 -16.79
N VAL A 99 3.57 0.94 -15.54
CA VAL A 99 2.72 0.78 -14.34
C VAL A 99 2.56 2.08 -13.53
N ASP A 100 2.96 3.22 -14.09
CA ASP A 100 2.80 4.52 -13.42
C ASP A 100 1.31 4.86 -13.28
N VAL A 101 0.77 4.73 -12.07
CA VAL A 101 -0.69 4.78 -11.80
C VAL A 101 -1.26 6.18 -12.06
N MET A 102 -0.49 7.25 -11.89
CA MET A 102 -0.99 8.63 -11.98
C MET A 102 -1.21 9.05 -13.43
N GLU A 103 -0.43 8.52 -14.38
CA GLU A 103 -0.50 8.86 -15.79
C GLU A 103 -0.59 7.62 -16.70
N ILE A 104 -1.06 6.49 -16.16
CA ILE A 104 -0.99 5.17 -16.80
C ILE A 104 -1.55 5.20 -18.23
N ARG A 105 -2.64 5.93 -18.45
CA ARG A 105 -3.24 6.08 -19.77
C ARG A 105 -2.34 6.87 -20.72
N ASN A 106 -1.96 8.07 -20.33
CA ASN A 106 -1.21 8.98 -21.21
C ASN A 106 0.15 8.39 -21.59
N ILE A 107 0.88 7.83 -20.61
CA ILE A 107 2.19 7.23 -20.83
C ILE A 107 2.09 6.03 -21.78
N ASN A 108 1.14 5.11 -21.56
CA ASN A 108 1.04 3.91 -22.38
C ASN A 108 0.57 4.21 -23.82
N VAL A 109 -0.32 5.18 -23.99
CA VAL A 109 -0.73 5.65 -25.32
C VAL A 109 0.46 6.29 -26.04
N ALA A 110 1.23 7.15 -25.37
CA ALA A 110 2.42 7.78 -25.94
C ALA A 110 3.50 6.75 -26.32
N MET A 111 3.82 5.80 -25.43
CA MET A 111 4.76 4.71 -25.71
C MET A 111 4.34 3.86 -26.90
N THR A 112 3.04 3.59 -27.04
CA THR A 112 2.49 2.83 -28.18
C THR A 112 2.64 3.63 -29.47
N ARG A 113 2.29 4.91 -29.47
CA ARG A 113 2.49 5.80 -30.63
C ARG A 113 3.95 5.87 -31.05
N ASN A 114 4.87 6.01 -30.09
CA ASN A 114 6.29 6.08 -30.36
C ASN A 114 6.80 4.79 -31.02
N ALA A 115 6.45 3.64 -30.46
CA ALA A 115 6.86 2.36 -31.03
C ALA A 115 6.32 2.15 -32.45
N VAL A 116 5.02 2.40 -32.67
CA VAL A 116 4.38 2.20 -33.98
C VAL A 116 4.93 3.16 -35.03
N LYS A 117 5.09 4.44 -34.70
CA LYS A 117 5.69 5.42 -35.63
C LYS A 117 7.14 5.06 -35.95
N ALA A 118 7.94 4.66 -34.96
CA ALA A 118 9.32 4.29 -35.19
C ALA A 118 9.44 3.08 -36.12
N VAL A 119 8.64 2.02 -35.92
CA VAL A 119 8.69 0.86 -36.81
C VAL A 119 8.11 1.15 -38.19
N ASP A 120 7.04 1.93 -38.31
CA ASP A 120 6.45 2.32 -39.59
C ASP A 120 7.42 3.14 -40.46
N GLU A 121 8.21 4.04 -39.84
CA GLU A 121 9.17 4.87 -40.57
C GLU A 121 10.51 4.18 -40.87
N ILE A 122 10.98 3.29 -39.98
CA ILE A 122 12.30 2.65 -40.12
C ILE A 122 12.22 1.31 -40.85
N CYS A 123 11.18 0.51 -40.59
CA CYS A 123 11.08 -0.87 -41.05
C CYS A 123 10.34 -0.94 -42.39
N SER A 124 11.04 -0.67 -43.50
CA SER A 124 10.41 -0.65 -44.84
C SER A 124 9.79 -1.98 -45.28
N SER A 125 10.20 -3.10 -44.68
CA SER A 125 9.65 -4.44 -44.93
C SER A 125 8.52 -4.84 -43.97
N LEU A 126 8.01 -3.92 -43.14
CA LEU A 126 6.98 -4.22 -42.14
C LEU A 126 5.72 -4.80 -42.79
N LYS A 127 5.27 -5.95 -42.26
CA LYS A 127 4.07 -6.67 -42.71
C LYS A 127 3.00 -6.74 -41.65
N PHE A 128 3.39 -6.90 -40.40
CA PHE A 128 2.45 -7.17 -39.32
C PHE A 128 2.89 -6.61 -37.96
N LEU A 129 1.97 -6.04 -37.20
CA LEU A 129 2.15 -5.61 -35.82
C LEU A 129 1.11 -6.26 -34.90
N SER A 130 1.54 -6.90 -33.82
CA SER A 130 0.63 -7.49 -32.83
C SER A 130 0.73 -6.78 -31.49
N LEU A 131 -0.41 -6.32 -30.98
CA LEU A 131 -0.55 -5.64 -29.69
C LEU A 131 -1.08 -6.61 -28.63
N GLN A 132 -0.44 -6.68 -27.46
CA GLN A 132 -1.03 -7.34 -26.30
C GLN A 132 -1.76 -6.34 -25.41
N THR A 133 -3.00 -6.64 -25.05
CA THR A 133 -3.80 -5.92 -24.05
C THR A 133 -4.22 -6.90 -22.95
N GLY A 134 -5.52 -7.13 -22.72
CA GLY A 134 -6.02 -8.10 -21.76
C GLY A 134 -7.49 -7.95 -21.41
N THR A 135 -7.92 -8.69 -20.39
CA THR A 135 -9.31 -8.71 -19.91
C THR A 135 -9.83 -7.37 -19.37
N ASN A 136 -8.98 -6.38 -19.12
CA ASN A 136 -9.44 -5.03 -18.74
C ASN A 136 -10.20 -4.34 -19.87
N SER A 137 -10.06 -4.78 -21.13
CA SER A 137 -10.93 -4.35 -22.24
C SER A 137 -12.41 -4.66 -21.98
N TYR A 138 -12.70 -5.56 -21.03
CA TYR A 138 -14.05 -5.91 -20.58
C TYR A 138 -14.40 -5.32 -19.21
N GLY A 139 -13.51 -4.52 -18.60
CA GLY A 139 -13.72 -3.90 -17.29
C GLY A 139 -13.36 -4.77 -16.08
N VAL A 140 -12.65 -5.89 -16.27
CA VAL A 140 -12.33 -6.86 -15.21
C VAL A 140 -11.56 -6.25 -14.03
N ALA A 141 -10.52 -5.44 -14.29
CA ALA A 141 -9.67 -4.84 -13.27
C ALA A 141 -9.84 -3.31 -13.13
N VAL A 142 -11.06 -2.78 -13.35
CA VAL A 142 -11.39 -1.37 -13.04
C VAL A 142 -11.79 -1.30 -11.55
N PHE A 143 -10.80 -1.50 -10.67
CA PHE A 143 -11.04 -1.78 -9.24
C PHE A 143 -11.87 -0.73 -8.50
N GLN A 144 -11.71 0.56 -8.86
CA GLN A 144 -12.45 1.65 -8.22
C GLN A 144 -13.93 1.69 -8.57
N HIS A 145 -14.33 1.04 -9.66
CA HIS A 145 -15.69 1.09 -10.22
C HIS A 145 -16.25 -0.30 -10.52
N GLN A 146 -15.70 -1.31 -9.85
CA GLN A 146 -16.06 -2.71 -10.04
C GLN A 146 -17.55 -2.99 -9.75
N ASP A 147 -18.18 -2.23 -8.86
CA ASP A 147 -19.61 -2.30 -8.53
C ASP A 147 -20.51 -1.64 -9.59
N LYS A 148 -19.91 -0.83 -10.49
CA LYS A 148 -20.60 -0.13 -11.57
C LYS A 148 -20.49 -0.83 -12.92
N ILE A 149 -19.59 -1.81 -13.05
CA ILE A 149 -19.37 -2.56 -14.27
C ILE A 149 -19.90 -3.98 -14.12
N GLU A 150 -20.89 -4.30 -14.94
CA GLU A 150 -21.42 -5.66 -15.06
C GLU A 150 -20.50 -6.50 -15.97
N ILE A 151 -20.03 -7.62 -15.44
CA ILE A 151 -19.20 -8.58 -16.18
C ILE A 151 -20.07 -9.78 -16.54
N LEU A 152 -20.28 -9.99 -17.84
CA LEU A 152 -21.10 -11.07 -18.39
C LEU A 152 -20.21 -12.11 -19.09
N PRO A 153 -19.77 -13.17 -18.39
CA PRO A 153 -19.05 -14.27 -19.02
C PRO A 153 -19.99 -15.16 -19.86
N PRO A 154 -19.50 -15.81 -20.93
CA PRO A 154 -18.11 -15.73 -21.38
C PRO A 154 -17.82 -14.40 -22.07
N LEU A 155 -16.67 -13.79 -21.77
CA LEU A 155 -16.23 -12.51 -22.32
C LEU A 155 -15.96 -12.66 -23.81
N LYS A 156 -16.61 -11.85 -24.65
CA LYS A 156 -16.55 -11.94 -26.11
C LYS A 156 -15.97 -10.67 -26.70
N GLU A 157 -15.14 -10.78 -27.72
CA GLU A 157 -14.49 -9.64 -28.37
C GLU A 157 -15.50 -8.71 -29.08
N SER A 158 -16.74 -9.16 -29.28
CA SER A 158 -17.85 -8.36 -29.80
C SER A 158 -18.54 -7.49 -28.74
N GLN A 159 -18.20 -7.62 -27.46
CA GLN A 159 -18.75 -6.77 -26.41
C GLN A 159 -18.29 -5.31 -26.62
N PRO A 160 -19.19 -4.34 -26.39
CA PRO A 160 -18.84 -2.93 -26.53
C PRO A 160 -17.80 -2.53 -25.47
N ARG A 161 -17.05 -1.44 -25.75
CA ARG A 161 -16.20 -0.80 -24.75
C ARG A 161 -17.05 -0.38 -23.56
N ILE A 162 -16.45 -0.45 -22.37
CA ILE A 162 -17.05 0.11 -21.16
C ILE A 162 -17.33 1.62 -21.38
N PRO A 163 -18.54 2.11 -21.07
CA PRO A 163 -18.89 3.50 -21.29
C PRO A 163 -18.14 4.44 -20.33
N SER A 164 -18.03 5.71 -20.74
CA SER A 164 -17.56 6.80 -19.86
C SER A 164 -18.50 6.96 -18.66
N PRO A 165 -17.99 7.28 -17.45
CA PRO A 165 -16.58 7.60 -17.15
C PRO A 165 -15.68 6.38 -16.93
N TYR A 166 -16.23 5.21 -16.67
CA TYR A 166 -15.44 4.05 -16.22
C TYR A 166 -14.49 3.49 -17.29
N GLY A 167 -14.89 3.59 -18.56
CA GLY A 167 -14.03 3.20 -19.68
C GLY A 167 -12.83 4.12 -19.90
N ASP A 168 -12.86 5.34 -19.38
CA ASP A 168 -11.81 6.34 -19.62
C ASP A 168 -10.50 6.01 -18.89
N GLU A 169 -10.56 5.14 -17.89
CA GLU A 169 -9.41 4.62 -17.14
C GLU A 169 -8.69 3.47 -17.88
N ILE A 170 -9.35 2.83 -18.85
CA ILE A 170 -8.82 1.66 -19.55
C ILE A 170 -7.91 2.13 -20.69
N PHE A 171 -6.61 2.17 -20.41
CA PHE A 171 -5.61 2.65 -21.38
C PHE A 171 -5.52 1.80 -22.67
N TYR A 172 -5.97 0.54 -22.64
CA TYR A 172 -6.02 -0.33 -23.81
C TYR A 172 -6.80 0.28 -24.97
N TYR A 173 -7.89 1.01 -24.69
CA TYR A 173 -8.69 1.68 -25.70
C TYR A 173 -7.86 2.74 -26.44
N GLY A 174 -7.10 3.54 -25.70
CA GLY A 174 -6.21 4.54 -26.30
C GLY A 174 -5.07 3.93 -27.11
N GLN A 175 -4.54 2.77 -26.70
CA GLN A 175 -3.54 2.04 -27.48
C GLN A 175 -4.13 1.54 -28.81
N VAL A 176 -5.29 0.88 -28.76
CA VAL A 176 -6.01 0.40 -29.95
C VAL A 176 -6.32 1.55 -30.90
N ASP A 177 -6.90 2.65 -30.39
CA ASP A 177 -7.24 3.83 -31.18
C ASP A 177 -6.01 4.43 -31.87
N ALA A 178 -4.86 4.48 -31.16
CA ALA A 178 -3.62 4.98 -31.72
C ALA A 178 -3.09 4.10 -32.86
N ILE A 179 -3.18 2.77 -32.74
CA ILE A 179 -2.76 1.86 -33.82
C ILE A 179 -3.70 1.96 -35.02
N GLU A 180 -5.01 1.97 -34.79
CA GLU A 180 -6.02 2.14 -35.85
C GLU A 180 -5.82 3.43 -36.63
N GLU A 181 -5.50 4.53 -35.94
CA GLU A 181 -5.16 5.81 -36.57
C GLU A 181 -3.89 5.70 -37.44
N LEU A 182 -2.81 5.16 -36.88
CA LEU A 182 -1.50 5.09 -37.55
C LEU A 182 -1.45 4.08 -38.70
N GLN A 183 -2.29 3.05 -38.67
CA GLN A 183 -2.36 2.02 -39.70
C GLN A 183 -3.12 2.48 -40.96
N LYS A 184 -3.97 3.52 -40.87
CA LYS A 184 -4.77 4.01 -42.01
C LYS A 184 -3.88 4.33 -43.23
N GLY A 185 -4.19 3.68 -44.34
CA GLY A 185 -3.47 3.85 -45.60
C GLY A 185 -2.09 3.17 -45.66
N LYS A 186 -1.71 2.38 -44.65
CA LYS A 186 -0.48 1.60 -44.62
C LYS A 186 -0.69 0.20 -45.18
N SER A 187 0.40 -0.40 -45.68
CA SER A 187 0.40 -1.75 -46.25
C SER A 187 0.48 -2.87 -45.20
N TRP A 188 0.97 -2.55 -43.99
CA TRP A 188 1.07 -3.50 -42.90
C TRP A 188 -0.27 -3.69 -42.19
N ARG A 189 -0.42 -4.86 -41.56
CA ARG A 189 -1.62 -5.32 -40.85
C ARG A 189 -1.39 -5.36 -39.35
N TRP A 190 -2.46 -5.45 -38.56
CA TRP A 190 -2.31 -5.57 -37.12
C TRP A 190 -3.44 -6.36 -36.44
N CYS A 191 -3.20 -6.85 -35.23
CA CYS A 191 -4.26 -7.40 -34.38
C CYS A 191 -4.01 -7.11 -32.89
N GLU A 192 -5.05 -7.28 -32.09
CA GLU A 192 -5.02 -7.22 -30.63
C GLU A 192 -5.19 -8.63 -30.04
N VAL A 193 -4.35 -9.00 -29.07
CA VAL A 193 -4.44 -10.25 -28.31
C VAL A 193 -4.77 -9.95 -26.85
N ARG A 194 -5.85 -10.57 -26.36
CA ARG A 194 -6.43 -10.33 -25.02
C ARG A 194 -6.28 -11.57 -24.13
N PRO A 195 -5.21 -11.66 -23.32
CA PRO A 195 -5.11 -12.67 -22.26
C PRO A 195 -5.90 -12.27 -21.00
N ASP A 196 -6.17 -13.25 -20.13
CA ASP A 196 -6.52 -13.03 -18.72
C ASP A 196 -5.23 -12.96 -17.87
N ALA A 197 -5.32 -13.19 -16.57
CA ALA A 197 -4.16 -13.36 -15.69
C ALA A 197 -3.13 -14.31 -16.31
N ILE A 198 -1.90 -13.81 -16.44
CA ILE A 198 -0.82 -14.51 -17.16
C ILE A 198 -0.14 -15.50 -16.21
N VAL A 199 -0.16 -16.77 -16.59
CA VAL A 199 0.58 -17.85 -15.90
C VAL A 199 1.94 -17.98 -16.57
N GLY A 200 3.02 -17.65 -15.86
CA GLY A 200 4.32 -17.60 -16.51
C GLY A 200 5.51 -17.31 -15.60
N PHE A 201 6.68 -17.27 -16.23
CA PHE A 201 8.01 -17.12 -15.65
C PHE A 201 8.68 -15.85 -16.18
N VAL A 202 9.33 -15.11 -15.29
CA VAL A 202 10.14 -13.93 -15.65
C VAL A 202 11.61 -14.20 -15.30
N PRO A 203 12.54 -14.13 -16.26
CA PRO A 203 13.95 -14.44 -16.00
C PRO A 203 14.70 -13.37 -15.19
N GLY A 204 14.31 -12.10 -15.38
CA GLY A 204 14.93 -10.93 -14.79
C GLY A 204 14.45 -10.68 -13.37
N THR A 205 14.34 -9.42 -12.96
CA THR A 205 13.74 -9.06 -11.68
C THR A 205 12.24 -9.38 -11.66
N THR A 206 11.71 -9.67 -10.47
CA THR A 206 10.28 -9.91 -10.25
C THR A 206 9.48 -8.73 -10.81
N SER A 207 8.53 -9.03 -11.69
CA SER A 207 7.60 -8.03 -12.22
C SER A 207 6.57 -7.66 -11.15
N ILE A 208 6.22 -6.38 -11.03
CA ILE A 208 5.13 -5.93 -10.14
C ILE A 208 3.79 -6.57 -10.53
N MET A 209 3.66 -6.98 -11.79
CA MET A 209 2.42 -7.49 -12.39
C MET A 209 2.49 -9.01 -12.65
N THR A 210 3.17 -9.75 -11.77
CA THR A 210 3.08 -11.22 -11.70
C THR A 210 2.50 -11.63 -10.36
N PHE A 211 1.60 -12.61 -10.36
CA PHE A 211 1.06 -13.20 -9.13
C PHE A 211 1.69 -14.56 -8.84
N LEU A 212 2.20 -15.25 -9.86
CA LEU A 212 2.61 -16.64 -9.75
C LEU A 212 3.96 -16.81 -9.05
N GLU A 213 4.96 -16.00 -9.40
CA GLU A 213 6.30 -16.08 -8.80
C GLU A 213 6.28 -15.77 -7.28
N PRO A 214 5.63 -14.68 -6.81
CA PRO A 214 5.46 -14.43 -5.37
C PRO A 214 4.74 -15.58 -4.66
N THR A 215 3.67 -16.13 -5.27
CA THR A 215 2.94 -17.28 -4.72
C THR A 215 3.82 -18.51 -4.59
N ALA A 216 4.60 -18.84 -5.63
CA ALA A 216 5.48 -20.00 -5.66
C ALA A 216 6.57 -19.92 -4.59
N LEU A 217 7.19 -18.75 -4.45
CA LEU A 217 8.20 -18.49 -3.42
C LEU A 217 7.61 -18.58 -2.01
N PHE A 218 6.42 -18.02 -1.81
CA PHE A 218 5.70 -18.15 -0.54
C PHE A 218 5.41 -19.62 -0.20
N LEU A 219 4.91 -20.42 -1.15
CA LEU A 219 4.65 -21.84 -0.93
C LEU A 219 5.93 -22.65 -0.66
N ALA A 220 7.02 -22.36 -1.38
CA ALA A 220 8.32 -22.98 -1.12
C ALA A 220 8.84 -22.63 0.28
N LEU A 221 8.72 -21.38 0.71
CA LEU A 221 9.12 -20.93 2.03
C LEU A 221 8.21 -21.52 3.13
N TRP A 222 6.90 -21.59 2.90
CA TRP A 222 5.96 -22.25 3.79
C TRP A 222 6.34 -23.71 4.02
N ARG A 223 6.65 -24.43 2.93
CA ARG A 223 7.16 -25.81 2.98
C ARG A 223 8.48 -25.92 3.74
N TYR A 224 9.37 -24.95 3.60
CA TYR A 224 10.66 -24.91 4.29
C TYR A 224 10.47 -24.72 5.81
N VAL A 225 9.58 -23.81 6.20
CA VAL A 225 9.31 -23.47 7.62
C VAL A 225 8.49 -24.54 8.32
N HIS A 226 7.47 -25.10 7.66
CA HIS A 226 6.47 -25.98 8.30
C HIS A 226 6.67 -27.48 8.01
N GLY A 227 7.55 -27.86 7.08
CA GLY A 227 7.84 -29.27 6.79
C GLY A 227 6.97 -29.91 5.72
N LEU A 228 7.27 -31.18 5.38
CA LEU A 228 6.61 -31.94 4.32
C LEU A 228 5.20 -32.30 4.72
N GLY A 229 4.26 -32.19 3.78
CA GLY A 229 2.85 -32.48 4.03
C GLY A 229 2.14 -31.43 4.90
N ALA A 230 2.79 -30.31 5.21
CA ALA A 230 2.17 -29.24 5.96
C ALA A 230 0.90 -28.74 5.25
N GLU A 231 -0.14 -28.49 6.06
CA GLU A 231 -1.40 -27.97 5.56
C GLU A 231 -1.26 -26.47 5.22
N ILE A 232 -1.88 -26.06 4.12
CA ILE A 232 -2.05 -24.65 3.80
C ILE A 232 -3.45 -24.35 3.27
N LYS A 233 -4.16 -23.49 3.99
CA LYS A 233 -5.47 -22.98 3.59
C LYS A 233 -5.32 -22.08 2.38
N PHE A 234 -6.36 -22.02 1.54
CA PHE A 234 -6.42 -21.05 0.46
C PHE A 234 -6.23 -19.62 1.00
N ILE A 235 -5.24 -18.91 0.45
CA ILE A 235 -4.80 -17.59 0.94
C ILE A 235 -5.74 -16.44 0.54
N GLY A 236 -6.65 -16.69 -0.40
CA GLY A 236 -7.62 -15.73 -0.92
C GLY A 236 -8.99 -15.76 -0.23
N THR A 237 -9.96 -15.03 -0.81
CA THR A 237 -11.33 -15.00 -0.28
C THR A 237 -12.13 -16.25 -0.68
N ALA A 238 -13.13 -16.63 0.12
CA ALA A 238 -14.01 -17.75 -0.20
C ALA A 238 -14.77 -17.55 -1.52
N ALA A 239 -15.11 -16.30 -1.84
CA ALA A 239 -15.70 -15.95 -3.13
C ALA A 239 -14.73 -16.27 -4.27
N ASN A 240 -13.49 -15.75 -4.23
CA ASN A 240 -12.54 -15.98 -5.31
C ASN A 240 -12.15 -17.46 -5.44
N TYR A 241 -12.22 -18.24 -4.35
CA TYR A 241 -11.94 -19.68 -4.37
C TYR A 241 -12.84 -20.45 -5.36
N THR A 242 -14.11 -20.05 -5.46
CA THR A 242 -15.14 -20.76 -6.24
C THR A 242 -15.42 -20.14 -7.61
N HIS A 243 -15.11 -18.86 -7.81
CA HIS A 243 -15.30 -18.20 -9.09
C HIS A 243 -14.40 -18.80 -10.19
N THR A 244 -14.92 -18.79 -11.42
CA THR A 244 -14.29 -19.39 -12.58
C THR A 244 -13.68 -18.35 -13.51
N ASN A 245 -12.54 -18.70 -14.09
CA ASN A 245 -11.86 -17.92 -15.11
C ASN A 245 -11.09 -18.84 -16.08
N THR A 246 -10.51 -18.25 -17.13
CA THR A 246 -9.74 -18.98 -18.14
C THR A 246 -8.32 -18.42 -18.17
N ASP A 247 -7.40 -19.10 -17.50
CA ASP A 247 -6.01 -18.64 -17.39
C ASP A 247 -5.29 -18.65 -18.75
N SER A 248 -4.33 -17.75 -18.89
CA SER A 248 -3.56 -17.59 -20.13
C SER A 248 -2.08 -17.85 -19.84
N SER A 249 -1.57 -19.04 -20.18
CA SER A 249 -0.14 -19.29 -20.07
C SER A 249 0.65 -18.47 -21.07
N GLN A 250 1.81 -17.97 -20.65
CA GLN A 250 2.65 -17.09 -21.47
C GLN A 250 3.01 -17.67 -22.85
N ASP A 251 3.12 -19.00 -22.96
CA ASP A 251 3.40 -19.68 -24.23
C ASP A 251 2.17 -19.75 -25.14
N THR A 252 0.98 -19.99 -24.59
CA THR A 252 -0.28 -19.94 -25.34
C THR A 252 -0.52 -18.54 -25.92
N ILE A 253 -0.26 -17.51 -25.11
CA ILE A 253 -0.31 -16.11 -25.54
C ILE A 253 0.68 -15.88 -26.69
N ALA A 254 1.95 -16.28 -26.51
CA ALA A 254 2.99 -16.13 -27.53
C ALA A 254 2.63 -16.83 -28.86
N LYS A 255 2.18 -18.08 -28.81
CA LYS A 255 1.74 -18.84 -29.98
C LYS A 255 0.56 -18.18 -30.67
N SER A 256 -0.40 -17.61 -29.91
CA SER A 256 -1.53 -16.90 -30.49
C SER A 256 -1.09 -15.64 -31.26
N HIS A 257 -0.17 -14.85 -30.72
CA HIS A 257 0.44 -13.72 -31.42
C HIS A 257 1.09 -14.15 -32.73
N ILE A 258 1.92 -15.20 -32.69
CA ILE A 258 2.66 -15.68 -33.86
C ILE A 258 1.71 -16.30 -34.90
N TYR A 259 0.69 -17.05 -34.48
CA TYR A 259 -0.29 -17.65 -35.37
C TYR A 259 -1.10 -16.59 -36.13
N LEU A 260 -1.61 -15.59 -35.42
CA LEU A 260 -2.41 -14.52 -36.01
C LEU A 260 -1.61 -13.67 -37.00
N SER A 261 -0.30 -13.49 -36.75
CA SER A 261 0.57 -12.66 -37.57
C SER A 261 1.16 -13.39 -38.79
N THR A 262 1.37 -14.71 -38.70
CA THR A 262 2.05 -15.49 -39.76
C THR A 262 1.11 -16.42 -40.54
N MET A 263 0.13 -17.04 -39.87
CA MET A 263 -0.74 -18.06 -40.47
C MET A 263 -2.12 -17.50 -40.87
N LYS A 264 -2.58 -16.46 -40.15
CA LYS A 264 -3.87 -15.80 -40.36
C LYS A 264 -3.81 -14.27 -40.46
N PRO A 265 -2.83 -13.68 -41.19
CA PRO A 265 -2.65 -12.23 -41.18
C PRO A 265 -3.82 -11.46 -41.82
N GLU A 266 -4.46 -12.00 -42.87
CA GLU A 266 -5.64 -11.37 -43.48
C GLU A 266 -6.87 -11.45 -42.57
N GLU A 267 -7.14 -12.61 -41.99
CA GLU A 267 -8.31 -12.81 -41.13
C GLU A 267 -8.20 -12.06 -39.81
N SER A 268 -6.98 -11.83 -39.31
CA SER A 268 -6.71 -11.16 -38.03
C SER A 268 -6.64 -9.64 -38.11
N ASN A 269 -6.46 -9.07 -39.30
CA ASN A 269 -6.23 -7.64 -39.48
C ASN A 269 -7.36 -6.77 -38.88
N GLY A 270 -6.99 -5.82 -38.03
CA GLY A 270 -7.89 -4.88 -37.36
C GLY A 270 -8.85 -5.52 -36.35
N LYS A 271 -8.55 -6.74 -35.86
CA LYS A 271 -9.43 -7.47 -34.95
C LYS A 271 -8.72 -7.84 -33.66
N ALA A 272 -9.53 -7.95 -32.60
CA ALA A 272 -9.13 -8.48 -31.31
C ALA A 272 -9.43 -9.99 -31.18
N PHE A 273 -8.60 -10.71 -30.44
CA PHE A 273 -8.76 -12.14 -30.15
C PHE A 273 -8.45 -12.43 -28.69
N ASN A 274 -9.37 -13.11 -28.00
CA ASN A 274 -9.13 -13.69 -26.69
C ASN A 274 -8.19 -14.90 -26.82
N THR A 275 -7.36 -15.12 -25.81
CA THR A 275 -6.45 -16.28 -25.76
C THR A 275 -6.38 -16.84 -24.34
N ALA A 276 -6.54 -18.15 -24.21
CA ALA A 276 -6.45 -18.88 -22.93
C ALA A 276 -6.06 -20.32 -23.20
N ASP A 277 -5.59 -20.99 -22.14
CA ASP A 277 -5.08 -22.37 -22.19
C ASP A 277 -6.16 -23.39 -22.52
N ASN A 278 -7.39 -23.15 -22.07
CA ASN A 278 -8.53 -24.02 -22.31
C ASN A 278 -9.81 -23.18 -22.41
N ALA A 279 -10.81 -23.65 -23.17
CA ALA A 279 -12.13 -23.02 -23.18
C ALA A 279 -12.97 -23.37 -21.94
N THR A 280 -12.61 -24.44 -21.23
CA THR A 280 -13.27 -24.85 -20.00
C THR A 280 -12.81 -23.94 -18.87
N PRO A 281 -13.71 -23.15 -18.26
CA PRO A 281 -13.35 -22.31 -17.12
C PRO A 281 -13.00 -23.16 -15.90
N VAL A 282 -12.01 -22.72 -15.14
CA VAL A 282 -11.52 -23.40 -13.92
C VAL A 282 -11.58 -22.45 -12.73
N SER A 283 -11.74 -23.03 -11.54
CA SER A 283 -11.74 -22.29 -10.28
C SER A 283 -10.49 -22.60 -9.45
N TRP A 284 -10.32 -21.90 -8.33
CA TRP A 284 -9.25 -22.23 -7.39
C TRP A 284 -9.49 -23.54 -6.63
N VAL A 285 -10.73 -24.06 -6.59
CA VAL A 285 -11.05 -25.39 -6.06
C VAL A 285 -10.20 -26.47 -6.73
N GLU A 286 -10.01 -26.36 -8.05
CA GLU A 286 -9.26 -27.32 -8.85
C GLU A 286 -7.76 -26.99 -8.89
N ARG A 287 -7.42 -25.69 -8.95
CA ARG A 287 -6.03 -25.23 -9.09
C ARG A 287 -5.23 -25.33 -7.79
N TRP A 288 -5.84 -24.95 -6.66
CA TRP A 288 -5.12 -24.80 -5.39
C TRP A 288 -4.47 -26.11 -4.93
N PRO A 289 -5.17 -27.26 -4.89
CA PRO A 289 -4.56 -28.52 -4.47
C PRO A 289 -3.38 -28.92 -5.35
N VAL A 290 -3.49 -28.74 -6.68
CA VAL A 290 -2.42 -29.09 -7.63
C VAL A 290 -1.20 -28.18 -7.48
N MET A 291 -1.42 -26.88 -7.26
CA MET A 291 -0.32 -25.93 -7.10
C MET A 291 0.48 -26.17 -5.83
N VAL A 292 -0.18 -26.48 -4.71
CA VAL A 292 0.53 -26.69 -3.44
C VAL A 292 1.15 -28.09 -3.36
N ASP A 293 0.57 -29.09 -4.02
CA ASP A 293 1.14 -30.44 -4.15
C ASP A 293 2.51 -30.43 -4.85
N TYR A 294 2.73 -29.51 -5.80
CA TYR A 294 4.06 -29.30 -6.40
C TYR A 294 5.18 -29.05 -5.36
N PHE A 295 4.82 -28.43 -4.23
CA PHE A 295 5.73 -28.16 -3.11
C PHE A 295 5.66 -29.23 -2.00
N GLY A 296 4.89 -30.30 -2.20
CA GLY A 296 4.65 -31.34 -1.19
C GLY A 296 3.81 -30.84 -0.01
N LEU A 297 2.91 -29.89 -0.24
CA LEU A 297 1.98 -29.35 0.75
C LEU A 297 0.56 -29.89 0.54
N GLN A 298 -0.27 -29.80 1.57
CA GLN A 298 -1.69 -30.20 1.50
C GLN A 298 -2.59 -28.96 1.48
N GLY A 299 -3.27 -28.73 0.36
CA GLY A 299 -4.14 -27.57 0.19
C GLY A 299 -5.52 -27.79 0.78
N THR A 300 -5.96 -26.90 1.66
CA THR A 300 -7.33 -26.92 2.20
C THR A 300 -8.17 -25.72 1.76
N PRO A 301 -9.51 -25.86 1.70
CA PRO A 301 -10.41 -24.76 1.36
C PRO A 301 -10.28 -23.58 2.35
N PRO A 302 -10.69 -22.36 1.96
CA PRO A 302 -10.80 -21.25 2.89
C PRO A 302 -11.90 -21.53 3.93
N VAL A 303 -11.84 -20.84 5.08
CA VAL A 303 -12.92 -20.92 6.08
C VAL A 303 -14.22 -20.39 5.46
N GLU A 304 -15.32 -21.11 5.65
CA GLU A 304 -16.62 -20.75 5.08
C GLU A 304 -17.04 -19.34 5.57
N GLY A 305 -17.36 -18.45 4.62
CA GLY A 305 -17.71 -17.06 4.92
C GLY A 305 -16.54 -16.11 5.19
N ALA A 306 -15.29 -16.56 5.09
CA ALA A 306 -14.12 -15.69 5.26
C ALA A 306 -14.07 -14.60 4.16
N GLN A 307 -14.23 -13.35 4.59
CA GLN A 307 -14.04 -12.16 3.74
C GLN A 307 -12.60 -11.64 3.75
N THR A 308 -11.80 -12.06 4.74
CA THR A 308 -10.41 -11.63 4.93
C THR A 308 -9.44 -12.61 4.29
N THR A 309 -8.43 -12.10 3.61
CA THR A 309 -7.32 -12.88 3.06
C THR A 309 -6.29 -13.21 4.12
N PHE A 310 -5.48 -14.25 3.90
CA PHE A 310 -4.27 -14.47 4.69
C PHE A 310 -3.30 -13.29 4.48
N PRO A 311 -2.67 -12.73 5.52
CA PRO A 311 -1.76 -11.59 5.40
C PRO A 311 -0.38 -12.04 4.88
N VAL A 312 -0.33 -12.52 3.63
CA VAL A 312 0.86 -13.11 3.00
C VAL A 312 2.06 -12.17 3.05
N GLU A 313 1.85 -10.87 2.78
CA GLU A 313 2.92 -9.86 2.78
C GLU A 313 3.59 -9.75 4.16
N LYS A 314 2.79 -9.58 5.22
CA LYS A 314 3.30 -9.51 6.59
C LYS A 314 4.06 -10.78 6.98
N TRP A 315 3.49 -11.96 6.66
CA TRP A 315 4.16 -13.23 6.94
C TRP A 315 5.47 -13.35 6.18
N TRP A 316 5.49 -12.98 4.90
CA TRP A 316 6.70 -12.97 4.07
C TRP A 316 7.79 -12.06 4.65
N GLU A 317 7.43 -10.86 5.11
CA GLU A 317 8.36 -9.92 5.76
C GLU A 317 8.95 -10.48 7.05
N GLU A 318 8.13 -11.13 7.87
CA GLU A 318 8.57 -11.75 9.14
C GLU A 318 9.52 -12.94 8.91
N HIS A 319 9.45 -13.62 7.76
CA HIS A 319 10.23 -14.83 7.45
C HIS A 319 11.38 -14.58 6.45
N GLN A 320 11.83 -13.33 6.28
CA GLN A 320 12.94 -13.00 5.38
C GLN A 320 14.25 -13.70 5.75
N ASP A 321 14.51 -13.92 7.04
CA ASP A 321 15.71 -14.64 7.46
C ASP A 321 15.61 -16.14 7.15
N ASP A 322 14.41 -16.72 7.20
CA ASP A 322 14.18 -18.11 6.78
C ASP A 322 14.34 -18.24 5.26
N TYR A 323 13.87 -17.25 4.50
CA TYR A 323 14.05 -17.20 3.05
C TYR A 323 15.53 -17.16 2.64
N LYS A 324 16.35 -16.35 3.33
CA LYS A 324 17.80 -16.33 3.12
C LYS A 324 18.44 -17.69 3.41
N ARG A 325 18.02 -18.37 4.49
CA ARG A 325 18.53 -19.71 4.82
C ARG A 325 18.13 -20.75 3.77
N MET A 326 16.87 -20.76 3.34
CA MET A 326 16.39 -21.61 2.26
C MET A 326 17.20 -21.40 0.97
N CYS A 327 17.48 -20.14 0.61
CA CYS A 327 18.29 -19.83 -0.56
C CYS A 327 19.73 -20.32 -0.42
N ALA A 328 20.36 -20.14 0.75
CA ALA A 328 21.71 -20.61 1.00
C ALA A 328 21.81 -22.14 0.99
N GLU A 329 20.86 -22.84 1.59
CA GLU A 329 20.83 -24.30 1.72
C GLU A 329 20.60 -24.99 0.37
N TYR A 330 19.67 -24.48 -0.43
CA TYR A 330 19.31 -25.08 -1.72
C TYR A 330 20.04 -24.46 -2.91
N GLY A 331 20.94 -23.49 -2.69
CA GLY A 331 21.68 -22.82 -3.74
C GLY A 331 20.79 -21.99 -4.68
N LEU A 332 19.73 -21.38 -4.13
CA LEU A 332 18.76 -20.61 -4.91
C LEU A 332 19.21 -19.16 -5.11
N LYS A 333 18.78 -18.59 -6.23
CA LYS A 333 18.88 -17.17 -6.52
C LYS A 333 17.83 -16.42 -5.70
N HIS A 334 18.29 -15.58 -4.79
CA HIS A 334 17.43 -14.70 -4.00
C HIS A 334 16.61 -13.77 -4.90
N ARG A 335 15.32 -13.61 -4.57
CA ARG A 335 14.38 -12.69 -5.21
C ARG A 335 13.90 -11.65 -4.23
N ASP A 336 14.03 -10.39 -4.63
CA ASP A 336 13.37 -9.31 -3.93
C ASP A 336 11.94 -9.18 -4.46
N ILE A 337 10.96 -9.25 -3.57
CA ILE A 337 9.53 -9.10 -3.89
C ILE A 337 9.05 -7.76 -3.33
N PRO A 338 8.92 -6.71 -4.17
CA PRO A 338 8.40 -5.43 -3.71
C PRO A 338 6.96 -5.54 -3.19
N ALA A 339 6.61 -4.73 -2.19
CA ALA A 339 5.24 -4.61 -1.65
C ALA A 339 4.15 -4.49 -2.72
N ALA A 340 4.40 -3.70 -3.77
CA ALA A 340 3.47 -3.55 -4.90
C ALA A 340 3.15 -4.89 -5.62
N SER A 341 4.08 -5.85 -5.62
CA SER A 341 3.85 -7.18 -6.19
C SER A 341 2.92 -8.01 -5.32
N TRP A 342 2.96 -7.85 -3.99
CA TRP A 342 2.01 -8.49 -3.08
C TRP A 342 0.59 -7.93 -3.25
N ILE A 343 0.47 -6.61 -3.45
CA ILE A 343 -0.82 -5.97 -3.78
C ILE A 343 -1.41 -6.59 -5.05
N PHE A 344 -0.61 -6.72 -6.12
CA PHE A 344 -1.08 -7.35 -7.36
C PHE A 344 -1.40 -8.83 -7.15
N THR A 345 -0.53 -9.57 -6.46
CA THR A 345 -0.69 -11.00 -6.19
C THR A 345 -1.99 -11.27 -5.44
N MET A 346 -2.20 -10.59 -4.32
CA MET A 346 -3.40 -10.75 -3.52
C MET A 346 -4.62 -10.21 -4.26
N GLY A 347 -4.50 -9.02 -4.86
CA GLY A 347 -5.62 -8.38 -5.54
C GLY A 347 -6.13 -9.16 -6.75
N VAL A 348 -5.27 -9.38 -7.75
CA VAL A 348 -5.64 -10.05 -9.00
C VAL A 348 -5.72 -11.56 -8.84
N GLY A 349 -4.79 -12.16 -8.10
CA GLY A 349 -4.72 -13.61 -7.94
C GLY A 349 -5.80 -14.16 -7.00
N PHE A 350 -6.03 -13.50 -5.85
CA PHE A 350 -6.65 -14.15 -4.70
C PHE A 350 -7.87 -13.44 -4.08
N SER A 351 -8.12 -12.14 -4.30
CA SER A 351 -9.09 -11.40 -3.48
C SER A 351 -10.01 -10.38 -4.15
N LEU A 352 -9.55 -9.56 -5.11
CA LEU A 352 -10.33 -8.43 -5.65
C LEU A 352 -11.19 -8.80 -6.87
N LEU A 353 -10.90 -9.91 -7.56
CA LEU A 353 -11.66 -10.36 -8.73
C LEU A 353 -12.79 -11.34 -8.38
N GLN A 354 -13.62 -10.99 -7.38
CA GLN A 354 -14.69 -11.84 -6.80
C GLN A 354 -15.90 -12.05 -7.73
N ARG A 355 -15.66 -12.46 -8.98
CA ARG A 355 -16.69 -12.67 -10.02
C ARG A 355 -16.20 -13.65 -11.09
N ASN A 356 -17.15 -14.36 -11.72
CA ASN A 356 -16.85 -15.19 -12.89
C ASN A 356 -16.41 -14.31 -14.07
N ARG A 357 -15.36 -14.69 -14.78
CA ARG A 357 -14.78 -13.89 -15.87
C ARG A 357 -14.20 -14.69 -17.04
N ALA A 358 -14.65 -15.92 -17.21
CA ALA A 358 -14.19 -16.78 -18.31
C ALA A 358 -14.26 -16.09 -19.68
N MET A 359 -13.24 -16.26 -20.52
CA MET A 359 -13.21 -15.75 -21.89
C MET A 359 -13.83 -16.75 -22.88
N CYS A 360 -14.48 -16.22 -23.91
CA CYS A 360 -14.91 -17.00 -25.07
C CYS A 360 -13.74 -17.17 -26.04
N LEU A 361 -13.45 -18.42 -26.45
CA LEU A 361 -12.39 -18.73 -27.42
C LEU A 361 -12.92 -19.05 -28.84
N ASP A 362 -14.24 -18.96 -29.06
CA ASP A 362 -14.87 -19.32 -30.33
C ASP A 362 -14.26 -18.58 -31.53
N LYS A 363 -13.94 -17.29 -31.35
CA LYS A 363 -13.43 -16.44 -32.42
C LYS A 363 -12.06 -16.92 -32.91
N ILE A 364 -11.09 -17.10 -32.01
CA ILE A 364 -9.74 -17.55 -32.39
C ILE A 364 -9.75 -19.01 -32.88
N ARG A 365 -10.64 -19.87 -32.33
CA ARG A 365 -10.82 -21.25 -32.76
C ARG A 365 -11.44 -21.37 -34.15
N SER A 366 -12.39 -20.48 -34.48
CA SER A 366 -13.05 -20.48 -35.80
C SER A 366 -12.08 -20.24 -36.95
N ILE A 367 -10.97 -19.55 -36.70
CA ILE A 367 -9.91 -19.32 -37.68
C ILE A 367 -8.77 -20.34 -37.60
N GLY A 368 -8.88 -21.36 -36.74
CA GLY A 368 -8.01 -22.54 -36.75
C GLY A 368 -6.96 -22.64 -35.64
N PHE A 369 -6.89 -21.70 -34.71
CA PHE A 369 -5.99 -21.82 -33.54
C PHE A 369 -6.60 -22.78 -32.51
N LYS A 370 -5.98 -23.94 -32.31
CA LYS A 370 -6.48 -25.04 -31.46
C LYS A 370 -5.47 -25.52 -30.42
N GLU A 371 -4.47 -24.69 -30.09
CA GLU A 371 -3.57 -24.98 -28.98
C GLU A 371 -4.39 -25.05 -27.68
N GLU A 372 -4.17 -26.10 -26.90
CA GLU A 372 -4.75 -26.25 -25.56
C GLU A 372 -3.68 -26.80 -24.62
N LEU A 373 -3.74 -26.38 -23.35
CA LEU A 373 -3.01 -27.00 -22.25
C LEU A 373 -4.01 -27.60 -21.26
N GLY A 374 -3.54 -28.59 -20.50
CA GLY A 374 -4.29 -29.10 -19.35
C GLY A 374 -4.59 -28.00 -18.33
N MET A 375 -5.67 -28.17 -17.56
CA MET A 375 -6.22 -27.17 -16.63
C MET A 375 -5.19 -26.53 -15.69
N THR A 376 -4.17 -27.28 -15.27
CA THR A 376 -3.11 -26.84 -14.35
C THR A 376 -1.71 -26.94 -14.95
N GLU A 377 -1.60 -27.38 -16.20
CA GLU A 377 -0.32 -27.69 -16.85
C GLU A 377 0.55 -26.43 -16.98
N GLY A 378 -0.05 -25.29 -17.29
CA GLY A 378 0.63 -23.99 -17.37
C GLY A 378 1.36 -23.59 -16.09
N TYR A 379 0.75 -23.86 -14.92
CA TYR A 379 1.34 -23.58 -13.62
C TYR A 379 2.58 -24.44 -13.36
N LEU A 380 2.49 -25.74 -13.67
CA LEU A 380 3.59 -26.69 -13.52
C LEU A 380 4.77 -26.32 -14.42
N ILE A 381 4.51 -25.98 -15.70
CA ILE A 381 5.54 -25.52 -16.63
C ILE A 381 6.24 -24.26 -16.10
N ALA A 382 5.48 -23.31 -15.54
CA ALA A 382 6.06 -22.09 -14.98
C ALA A 382 6.91 -22.38 -13.74
N PHE A 383 6.48 -23.27 -12.85
CA PHE A 383 7.28 -23.69 -11.69
C PHE A 383 8.55 -24.44 -12.09
N ASP A 384 8.47 -25.32 -13.08
CA ASP A 384 9.64 -26.03 -13.62
C ASP A 384 10.66 -25.05 -14.22
N ARG A 385 10.19 -23.99 -14.90
CA ARG A 385 11.06 -22.91 -15.41
C ARG A 385 11.71 -22.13 -14.28
N MET A 386 10.97 -21.80 -13.23
CA MET A 386 11.53 -21.14 -12.04
C MET A 386 12.56 -22.02 -11.33
N ALA A 387 12.30 -23.33 -11.23
CA ALA A 387 13.27 -24.29 -10.68
C ALA A 387 14.53 -24.39 -11.56
N ALA A 388 14.37 -24.44 -12.88
CA ALA A 388 15.51 -24.42 -13.82
C ALA A 388 16.31 -23.11 -13.78
N ALA A 389 15.71 -22.01 -13.30
CA ALA A 389 16.39 -20.74 -13.03
C ALA A 389 17.03 -20.67 -11.64
N ASN A 390 16.98 -21.75 -10.86
CA ASN A 390 17.35 -21.81 -9.45
C ASN A 390 16.59 -20.79 -8.58
N ILE A 391 15.36 -20.42 -8.94
CA ILE A 391 14.50 -19.55 -8.11
C ILE A 391 13.73 -20.38 -7.09
N LEU A 392 13.32 -21.59 -7.49
CA LEU A 392 12.64 -22.56 -6.65
C LEU A 392 13.49 -23.82 -6.48
N PRO A 393 13.32 -24.59 -5.38
CA PRO A 393 13.87 -25.93 -5.28
C PRO A 393 13.37 -26.83 -6.42
N PRO A 394 14.19 -27.76 -6.95
CA PRO A 394 13.76 -28.70 -7.95
C PRO A 394 12.77 -29.71 -7.36
N ARG A 395 11.74 -30.08 -8.13
CA ARG A 395 10.66 -30.99 -7.72
C ARG A 395 11.14 -32.30 -7.07
N LYS A 396 12.24 -32.87 -7.56
CA LYS A 396 12.83 -34.12 -7.01
C LYS A 396 13.39 -33.97 -5.59
N LEU A 397 13.79 -32.77 -5.15
CA LEU A 397 14.23 -32.53 -3.77
C LEU A 397 13.03 -32.53 -2.81
N ASN A 398 11.86 -32.12 -3.29
CA ASN A 398 10.60 -32.18 -2.53
C ASN A 398 10.11 -33.62 -2.35
N GLU A 399 10.42 -34.51 -3.30
CA GLU A 399 10.07 -35.94 -3.28
C GLU A 399 11.11 -36.80 -2.52
N ALA A 400 12.41 -36.50 -2.63
CA ALA A 400 13.50 -37.33 -2.08
C ALA A 400 13.63 -37.31 -0.54
N LEU A 401 13.06 -36.32 0.15
CA LEU A 401 13.02 -36.26 1.61
C LEU A 401 11.84 -37.05 2.23
N GLY A 402 10.96 -37.63 1.41
CA GLY A 402 9.86 -38.51 1.84
C GLY A 402 10.18 -40.01 1.76
N GLY A 403 11.41 -40.40 1.41
CA GLY A 403 11.80 -41.77 1.07
C GLY A 403 12.82 -42.43 2.01
N ALA A 404 12.83 -42.09 3.29
CA ALA A 404 13.57 -42.85 4.31
C ALA A 404 12.59 -43.67 5.17
N GLU A 405 12.04 -44.73 4.59
CA GLU A 405 11.42 -45.82 5.35
C GLU A 405 12.53 -46.68 5.98
N ASP A 406 12.75 -46.51 7.28
CA ASP A 406 13.28 -47.57 8.13
C ASP A 406 12.09 -48.23 8.84
N THR A 407 11.58 -49.33 8.27
CA THR A 407 10.85 -50.33 9.05
C THR A 407 11.83 -51.06 9.97
N PRO A 408 11.45 -51.35 11.22
CA PRO A 408 11.16 -52.76 11.46
C PRO A 408 9.98 -53.05 12.39
N ASP A 409 9.29 -54.11 11.98
CA ASP A 409 8.73 -55.21 12.75
C ASP A 409 7.27 -55.18 13.23
N GLU A 410 6.62 -56.29 12.89
CA GLU A 410 5.22 -56.63 13.13
C GLU A 410 5.00 -57.03 14.58
N SER A 411 3.96 -56.50 15.23
CA SER A 411 2.96 -57.30 15.97
C SER A 411 2.02 -56.41 16.79
N GLY A 412 0.70 -56.61 16.59
CA GLY A 412 -0.32 -56.22 17.58
C GLY A 412 -1.35 -55.17 17.14
N LEU A 413 -2.34 -55.61 16.36
CA LEU A 413 -3.71 -55.06 16.46
C LEU A 413 -4.30 -55.38 17.86
N PRO A 414 -5.35 -54.70 18.38
CA PRO A 414 -6.45 -54.11 17.61
C PRO A 414 -7.04 -52.77 18.14
N GLY A 415 -7.88 -52.13 17.32
CA GLY A 415 -8.98 -51.30 17.83
C GLY A 415 -9.32 -50.03 17.04
N LYS A 416 -9.98 -50.18 15.89
CA LYS A 416 -10.96 -49.16 15.44
C LYS A 416 -12.28 -49.38 16.20
N PRO A 417 -13.07 -48.33 16.45
CA PRO A 417 -14.50 -48.45 16.18
C PRO A 417 -15.07 -47.33 15.29
N LEU A 418 -16.09 -47.75 14.55
CA LEU A 418 -16.98 -46.99 13.68
C LEU A 418 -17.97 -46.08 14.45
N ILE A 419 -18.22 -44.90 13.87
CA ILE A 419 -19.52 -44.28 13.51
C ILE A 419 -20.74 -44.39 14.45
N SER A 420 -21.32 -43.22 14.74
CA SER A 420 -22.72 -42.85 15.09
C SER A 420 -23.25 -43.04 16.52
N GLN A 421 -23.65 -41.95 17.19
CA GLN A 421 -25.04 -41.44 17.24
C GLN A 421 -25.17 -40.19 18.13
N LEU A 422 -25.84 -39.17 17.57
CA LEU A 422 -26.78 -38.20 18.16
C LEU A 422 -26.74 -37.90 19.68
N LEU A 423 -26.61 -36.61 20.01
CA LEU A 423 -27.58 -35.94 20.89
C LEU A 423 -27.75 -34.46 20.49
N LEU A 424 -29.00 -34.12 20.23
CA LEU A 424 -29.54 -32.79 19.96
C LEU A 424 -29.35 -31.87 21.17
N PHE A 425 -28.83 -30.65 20.95
CA PHE A 425 -29.33 -29.48 21.67
C PHE A 425 -29.39 -28.29 20.72
N SER A 426 -30.62 -27.81 20.51
CA SER A 426 -30.95 -26.61 19.76
C SER A 426 -30.40 -25.37 20.46
N PHE A 427 -29.75 -24.47 19.71
CA PHE A 427 -29.72 -23.06 20.06
C PHE A 427 -30.07 -22.22 18.84
N ARG A 428 -31.16 -21.47 18.97
CA ARG A 428 -31.59 -20.41 18.05
C ARG A 428 -30.58 -19.24 18.12
N PRO A 429 -30.45 -18.44 17.04
CA PRO A 429 -29.67 -17.22 17.06
C PRO A 429 -30.45 -16.13 17.79
N SER A 430 -29.88 -15.56 18.85
CA SER A 430 -30.34 -14.29 19.41
C SER A 430 -29.41 -13.18 18.95
N SER A 431 -29.85 -12.49 17.89
CA SER A 431 -29.52 -11.10 17.67
C SER A 431 -30.15 -10.26 18.78
N GLU A 432 -29.35 -9.50 19.52
CA GLU A 432 -29.70 -8.17 20.05
C GLU A 432 -28.48 -7.62 20.82
N HIS A 433 -27.95 -6.50 20.33
CA HIS A 433 -27.04 -5.65 21.09
C HIS A 433 -27.79 -5.15 22.34
N VAL A 434 -27.54 -5.78 23.48
CA VAL A 434 -27.89 -5.20 24.77
C VAL A 434 -26.86 -4.10 25.06
N VAL A 435 -27.27 -2.85 24.84
CA VAL A 435 -26.67 -1.70 25.51
C VAL A 435 -26.93 -1.90 27.01
N ALA A 436 -25.97 -2.52 27.70
CA ALA A 436 -26.03 -2.67 29.15
C ALA A 436 -25.89 -1.26 29.77
N GLN A 437 -26.96 -0.80 30.41
CA GLN A 437 -26.93 0.38 31.26
C GLN A 437 -25.87 0.17 32.36
N LYS A 438 -24.92 1.11 32.42
CA LYS A 438 -23.80 1.17 33.38
C LYS A 438 -24.36 1.14 34.82
N PRO A 439 -23.99 0.17 35.68
CA PRO A 439 -24.26 0.28 37.10
C PRO A 439 -23.47 1.47 37.67
N SER A 440 -24.15 2.26 38.49
CA SER A 440 -23.54 3.33 39.27
C SER A 440 -22.52 2.72 40.25
N THR A 441 -21.29 3.23 40.18
CA THR A 441 -20.10 2.93 41.01
C THR A 441 -19.43 1.57 40.79
N MET A 442 -18.58 1.45 39.75
CA MET A 442 -17.48 0.50 39.77
C MET A 442 -16.33 1.03 40.65
N SER A 443 -15.57 0.12 41.27
CA SER A 443 -14.54 0.42 42.28
C SER A 443 -13.27 -0.38 42.02
N LEU A 444 -12.11 0.01 42.54
CA LEU A 444 -10.89 -0.80 42.39
C LEU A 444 -10.97 -2.11 43.23
N CYS A 445 -10.43 -3.22 42.72
CA CYS A 445 -10.24 -4.44 43.52
C CYS A 445 -9.19 -4.23 44.62
N GLN A 446 -8.99 -5.20 45.52
CA GLN A 446 -8.06 -5.06 46.65
C GLN A 446 -6.61 -4.77 46.21
N ASP A 447 -6.15 -5.43 45.15
CA ASP A 447 -4.80 -5.26 44.64
C ASP A 447 -4.64 -3.90 43.93
N CYS A 448 -5.58 -3.55 43.04
CA CYS A 448 -5.57 -2.24 42.38
C CYS A 448 -5.75 -1.06 43.35
N ARG A 449 -6.42 -1.23 44.49
CA ARG A 449 -6.49 -0.20 45.56
C ARG A 449 -5.14 0.04 46.24
N ARG A 450 -4.30 -0.99 46.31
CA ARG A 450 -2.98 -0.90 46.94
C ARG A 450 -1.95 -0.22 46.05
N LEU A 451 -2.13 -0.29 44.72
CA LEU A 451 -1.26 0.33 43.73
C LEU A 451 -1.03 1.81 44.05
N ASP A 452 0.23 2.17 44.26
CA ASP A 452 0.72 3.53 44.32
C ASP A 452 1.73 3.75 43.21
N LEU A 453 1.51 4.76 42.37
CA LEU A 453 2.45 5.05 41.27
C LEU A 453 3.82 5.49 41.78
N ALA A 454 3.91 5.98 43.03
CA ALA A 454 5.18 6.30 43.65
C ALA A 454 6.04 5.06 43.91
N ASP A 455 5.44 3.87 44.02
CA ASP A 455 6.17 2.61 44.25
C ASP A 455 6.88 2.09 42.97
N LEU A 456 6.63 2.71 41.82
CA LEU A 456 7.34 2.39 40.56
C LEU A 456 8.76 2.96 40.52
N VAL A 457 9.14 3.75 41.53
CA VAL A 457 10.43 4.40 41.64
C VAL A 457 10.91 4.31 43.09
N ASP A 458 12.19 4.04 43.31
CA ASP A 458 12.75 4.03 44.67
C ASP A 458 13.27 5.41 45.14
N GLU A 459 13.90 5.41 46.30
CA GLU A 459 14.45 6.60 46.94
C GLU A 459 15.61 7.22 46.15
N GLU A 460 16.25 6.46 45.25
CA GLU A 460 17.34 6.91 44.36
C GLU A 460 16.82 7.34 42.98
N TYR A 461 15.49 7.37 42.78
CA TYR A 461 14.81 7.65 41.52
C TYR A 461 14.97 6.56 40.44
N GLU A 462 15.33 5.33 40.83
CA GLU A 462 15.45 4.18 39.91
C GLU A 462 14.12 3.43 39.73
N VAL A 463 13.84 3.01 38.50
CA VAL A 463 12.58 2.36 38.13
C VAL A 463 12.52 0.92 38.68
N GLN A 464 11.42 0.60 39.37
CA GLN A 464 11.15 -0.73 39.92
C GLN A 464 9.91 -1.41 39.30
N ASP A 465 9.90 -2.74 39.36
CA ASP A 465 8.78 -3.57 38.90
C ASP A 465 7.81 -3.81 40.08
N VAL A 466 6.54 -3.48 39.88
CA VAL A 466 5.46 -3.71 40.84
C VAL A 466 4.56 -4.83 40.32
N ILE A 467 4.41 -5.91 41.09
CA ILE A 467 3.46 -6.98 40.77
C ILE A 467 2.06 -6.52 41.19
N LEU A 468 1.18 -6.32 40.22
CA LEU A 468 -0.20 -5.92 40.48
C LEU A 468 -1.10 -7.14 40.77
N HIS A 469 -0.96 -8.21 39.97
CA HIS A 469 -1.68 -9.46 40.18
C HIS A 469 -0.73 -10.65 40.09
N SER A 470 -1.00 -11.69 40.87
CA SER A 470 -0.25 -12.95 40.84
C SER A 470 -0.37 -13.70 39.51
N SER A 471 -1.52 -13.59 38.84
CA SER A 471 -1.78 -14.22 37.54
C SER A 471 -2.58 -13.33 36.58
N VAL A 472 -2.54 -13.64 35.27
CA VAL A 472 -3.42 -13.03 34.25
C VAL A 472 -4.88 -13.48 34.46
N ALA A 473 -5.10 -14.71 34.95
CA ALA A 473 -6.41 -15.17 35.35
C ALA A 473 -7.00 -14.33 36.50
N ASP A 474 -6.18 -13.84 37.45
CA ASP A 474 -6.64 -12.91 38.49
C ASP A 474 -7.09 -11.58 37.91
N LEU A 475 -6.37 -11.06 36.93
CA LEU A 475 -6.75 -9.85 36.21
C LEU A 475 -8.11 -10.03 35.53
N GLU A 476 -8.30 -11.15 34.81
CA GLU A 476 -9.55 -11.48 34.13
C GLU A 476 -10.74 -11.61 35.09
N ARG A 477 -10.56 -12.33 36.21
CA ARG A 477 -11.62 -12.52 37.20
C ARG A 477 -12.15 -11.20 37.78
N ASN A 478 -11.34 -10.15 37.80
CA ASN A 478 -11.69 -8.85 38.35
C ASN A 478 -12.23 -7.85 37.30
N VAL A 479 -12.27 -8.19 36.01
CA VAL A 479 -12.69 -7.27 34.92
C VAL A 479 -14.09 -6.70 35.12
N THR A 480 -15.02 -7.48 35.67
CA THR A 480 -16.41 -7.05 35.88
C THR A 480 -16.62 -6.22 37.15
N ALA A 481 -15.62 -6.16 38.03
CA ALA A 481 -15.72 -5.50 39.33
C ALA A 481 -14.68 -4.39 39.54
N CYS A 482 -13.66 -4.27 38.67
CA CYS A 482 -12.55 -3.34 38.79
C CYS A 482 -12.25 -2.60 37.48
N ASP A 483 -12.38 -1.28 37.50
CA ASP A 483 -12.13 -0.42 36.33
C ASP A 483 -10.68 -0.53 35.81
N LEU A 484 -9.69 -0.67 36.70
CA LEU A 484 -8.28 -0.78 36.30
C LEU A 484 -8.00 -2.15 35.66
N CYS A 485 -8.58 -3.22 36.22
CA CYS A 485 -8.46 -4.55 35.64
C CYS A 485 -9.13 -4.59 34.26
N GLN A 486 -10.32 -3.99 34.13
CA GLN A 486 -11.02 -3.88 32.86
C GLN A 486 -10.20 -3.12 31.83
N LEU A 487 -9.60 -1.99 32.20
CA LEU A 487 -8.73 -1.20 31.33
C LEU A 487 -7.55 -2.04 30.82
N PHE A 488 -6.80 -2.67 31.72
CA PHE A 488 -5.62 -3.46 31.35
C PHE A 488 -5.97 -4.68 30.52
N TYR A 489 -6.97 -5.44 30.93
CA TYR A 489 -7.44 -6.63 30.20
C TYR A 489 -7.90 -6.26 28.79
N THR A 490 -8.75 -5.23 28.66
CA THR A 490 -9.28 -4.82 27.34
C THR A 490 -8.16 -4.32 26.42
N SER A 491 -7.21 -3.54 26.94
CA SER A 491 -6.07 -3.07 26.13
C SER A 491 -5.12 -4.20 25.71
N ILE A 492 -4.89 -5.20 26.56
CA ILE A 492 -4.04 -6.35 26.24
C ILE A 492 -4.73 -7.24 25.20
N THR A 493 -6.00 -7.60 25.42
CA THR A 493 -6.77 -8.46 24.51
C THR A 493 -7.01 -7.79 23.15
N GLU A 494 -7.31 -6.49 23.11
CA GLU A 494 -7.47 -5.76 21.86
C GLU A 494 -6.15 -5.68 21.08
N LYS A 495 -5.02 -5.46 21.77
CA LYS A 495 -3.70 -5.50 21.13
C LYS A 495 -3.42 -6.87 20.50
N LEU A 496 -3.62 -7.95 21.25
CA LEU A 496 -3.43 -9.33 20.76
C LEU A 496 -4.35 -9.63 19.57
N ARG A 497 -5.61 -9.17 19.62
CA ARG A 497 -6.58 -9.30 18.53
C ARG A 497 -6.13 -8.56 17.26
N VAL A 498 -5.67 -7.32 17.39
CA VAL A 498 -5.16 -6.50 16.27
C VAL A 498 -3.88 -7.08 15.67
N GLU A 499 -3.00 -7.64 16.49
CA GLU A 499 -1.77 -8.29 16.04
C GLU A 499 -2.01 -9.67 15.40
N GLY A 500 -3.22 -10.22 15.53
CA GLY A 500 -3.59 -11.55 15.00
C GLY A 500 -3.02 -12.70 15.82
N VAL A 501 -2.72 -12.46 17.10
CA VAL A 501 -2.03 -13.38 17.99
C VAL A 501 -3.05 -14.18 18.79
N SER A 502 -3.06 -15.51 18.62
CA SER A 502 -3.78 -16.42 19.52
C SER A 502 -2.91 -16.75 20.73
N VAL A 503 -3.41 -16.45 21.93
CA VAL A 503 -2.74 -16.86 23.18
C VAL A 503 -3.25 -18.25 23.57
N ASP A 504 -2.33 -19.12 23.98
CA ASP A 504 -2.67 -20.43 24.51
C ASP A 504 -3.57 -20.30 25.75
N GLN A 505 -4.70 -21.01 25.76
CA GLN A 505 -5.65 -21.01 26.87
C GLN A 505 -5.01 -21.54 28.16
N GLU A 506 -4.03 -22.45 28.06
CA GLU A 506 -3.27 -22.93 29.22
C GLU A 506 -2.39 -21.82 29.80
N ALA A 507 -1.75 -21.01 28.95
CA ALA A 507 -0.95 -19.87 29.38
C ALA A 507 -1.81 -18.75 30.00
N TRP A 508 -3.04 -18.57 29.51
CA TRP A 508 -3.98 -17.61 30.10
C TRP A 508 -4.45 -18.02 31.50
N ASN A 509 -4.58 -19.33 31.71
CA ASN A 509 -5.01 -19.93 32.98
C ASN A 509 -3.85 -20.20 33.96
N ASP A 510 -2.60 -19.89 33.59
CA ASP A 510 -1.43 -20.09 34.46
C ASP A 510 -1.53 -19.24 35.73
N THR A 511 -1.60 -19.93 36.87
CA THR A 511 -1.70 -19.33 38.21
C THR A 511 -0.43 -18.62 38.66
N ASP A 512 0.70 -18.84 37.98
CA ASP A 512 1.99 -18.20 38.25
C ASP A 512 2.38 -17.20 37.15
N SER A 513 1.44 -16.64 36.38
CA SER A 513 1.70 -15.64 35.33
C SER A 513 1.46 -14.19 35.79
N PRO A 514 2.40 -13.52 36.51
CA PRO A 514 2.13 -12.23 37.12
C PRO A 514 1.88 -11.11 36.11
N VAL A 515 1.02 -10.17 36.51
CA VAL A 515 0.82 -8.90 35.81
C VAL A 515 1.73 -7.86 36.45
N ILE A 516 2.77 -7.46 35.73
CA ILE A 516 3.85 -6.61 36.23
C ILE A 516 3.74 -5.21 35.64
N LEU A 517 3.82 -4.19 36.50
CA LEU A 517 3.87 -2.78 36.12
C LEU A 517 5.31 -2.28 36.26
N ARG A 518 5.83 -1.64 35.22
CA ARG A 518 7.14 -0.97 35.24
C ARG A 518 7.01 0.46 34.76
N GLY A 519 7.45 1.43 35.55
CA GLY A 519 7.48 2.83 35.17
C GLY A 519 8.41 3.09 33.97
N ILE A 520 8.13 4.13 33.19
CA ILE A 520 9.03 4.66 32.16
C ILE A 520 9.30 6.11 32.50
N GLN A 521 10.58 6.44 32.66
CA GLN A 521 11.07 7.73 33.12
C GLN A 521 11.68 8.50 31.96
N TYR A 522 11.44 9.80 31.90
CA TYR A 522 12.07 10.67 30.93
C TYR A 522 13.33 11.27 31.56
N THR A 523 14.41 11.22 30.80
CA THR A 523 15.70 11.79 31.19
C THR A 523 16.06 12.86 30.16
N ASP A 524 16.43 14.05 30.64
CA ASP A 524 16.80 15.13 29.74
C ASP A 524 18.23 15.00 29.19
N GLU A 525 18.68 15.98 28.41
CA GLU A 525 20.03 16.04 27.82
C GLU A 525 21.17 16.04 28.84
N LYS A 526 20.89 16.35 30.12
CA LYS A 526 21.86 16.33 31.22
C LYS A 526 21.81 15.01 32.00
N PHE A 527 21.07 14.03 31.52
CA PHE A 527 20.80 12.77 32.19
C PHE A 527 20.09 12.95 33.54
N GLU A 528 19.37 14.05 33.74
CA GLU A 528 18.54 14.27 34.92
C GLU A 528 17.14 13.69 34.68
N SER A 529 16.64 12.89 35.63
CA SER A 529 15.25 12.44 35.62
C SER A 529 14.30 13.64 35.70
N ARG A 530 13.37 13.69 34.76
CA ARG A 530 12.25 14.64 34.71
C ARG A 530 10.92 14.00 35.14
N GLY A 531 10.95 12.76 35.60
CA GLY A 531 9.79 12.04 36.14
C GLY A 531 9.26 10.95 35.21
N LEU A 532 8.27 10.22 35.71
CA LEU A 532 7.61 9.17 34.95
C LEU A 532 6.67 9.79 33.90
N PHE A 533 6.51 9.13 32.76
CA PHE A 533 5.51 9.52 31.75
C PHE A 533 4.61 8.37 31.29
N TRP A 534 5.05 7.10 31.38
CA TRP A 534 4.20 5.93 31.15
C TRP A 534 4.45 4.81 32.16
N VAL A 535 3.54 3.84 32.15
CA VAL A 535 3.73 2.53 32.77
C VAL A 535 3.57 1.45 31.70
N LYS A 536 4.52 0.51 31.67
CA LYS A 536 4.46 -0.71 30.86
C LYS A 536 3.84 -1.80 31.71
N VAL A 537 2.67 -2.30 31.32
CA VAL A 537 2.01 -3.46 31.92
C VAL A 537 2.40 -4.70 31.12
N ARG A 538 2.99 -5.69 31.78
CA ARG A 538 3.57 -6.89 31.15
C ARG A 538 2.93 -8.17 31.71
N CYS A 539 2.73 -9.13 30.82
CA CYS A 539 2.32 -10.50 31.13
C CYS A 539 3.37 -11.44 30.52
N ASP A 540 4.51 -11.57 31.21
CA ASP A 540 5.74 -12.17 30.65
C ASP A 540 5.66 -13.68 30.40
N ARG A 541 4.70 -14.37 31.02
CA ARG A 541 4.49 -15.82 30.85
C ARG A 541 3.41 -16.17 29.82
N LEU A 542 2.72 -15.19 29.26
CA LEU A 542 1.89 -15.45 28.08
C LEU A 542 2.79 -15.82 26.90
N SER A 543 2.34 -16.78 26.09
CA SER A 543 2.98 -17.14 24.83
C SER A 543 2.07 -16.78 23.66
N PRO A 544 2.42 -15.76 22.85
CA PRO A 544 3.59 -14.89 22.98
C PRO A 544 3.43 -13.84 24.10
N ARG A 545 4.56 -13.25 24.52
CA ARG A 545 4.60 -12.26 25.62
C ARG A 545 3.75 -11.04 25.29
N ALA A 546 2.76 -10.74 26.12
CA ALA A 546 1.90 -9.58 25.93
C ALA A 546 2.34 -8.41 26.83
N TYR A 547 2.30 -7.19 26.29
CA TYR A 547 2.47 -5.97 27.08
C TYR A 547 1.78 -4.77 26.43
N CYS A 548 1.32 -3.82 27.24
CA CYS A 548 0.73 -2.56 26.80
C CYS A 548 1.31 -1.37 27.57
N TYR A 549 1.30 -0.20 26.94
CA TYR A 549 1.72 1.06 27.57
C TYR A 549 0.50 1.90 27.95
N PHE A 550 0.57 2.51 29.13
CA PHE A 550 -0.45 3.41 29.64
C PHE A 550 0.19 4.75 30.03
N SER A 551 -0.54 5.82 29.80
CA SER A 551 -0.16 7.18 30.20
C SER A 551 -0.90 7.54 31.48
N PHE A 552 -0.34 8.48 32.24
CA PHE A 552 -0.98 9.01 33.43
C PHE A 552 -0.91 10.52 33.49
N TYR A 553 -1.89 11.11 34.16
CA TYR A 553 -1.99 12.56 34.33
C TYR A 553 -2.71 12.91 35.64
N PRO A 554 -2.34 14.01 36.31
CA PRO A 554 -2.99 14.43 37.54
C PRO A 554 -4.39 14.99 37.29
N LYS A 555 -5.30 14.81 38.25
CA LYS A 555 -6.69 15.32 38.17
C LYS A 555 -6.76 16.84 37.97
N ASP A 556 -5.86 17.59 38.61
CA ASP A 556 -5.75 19.04 38.51
C ASP A 556 -4.40 19.42 37.88
N GLU A 557 -4.37 20.48 37.06
CA GLU A 557 -3.15 21.12 36.52
C GLU A 557 -2.33 21.82 37.63
N THR A 558 -2.07 21.12 38.72
CA THR A 558 -1.37 21.68 39.88
C THR A 558 0.14 21.55 39.70
N ALA A 559 0.85 22.62 40.05
CA ALA A 559 2.30 22.71 40.19
C ALA A 559 2.89 21.77 41.29
N ARG A 560 2.20 20.68 41.66
CA ARG A 560 2.49 19.85 42.84
C ARG A 560 3.10 18.47 42.52
N LEU A 561 3.31 18.14 41.24
CA LEU A 561 3.99 16.90 40.77
C LEU A 561 5.15 17.20 39.80
N GLU A 562 5.73 18.40 39.88
CA GLU A 562 6.94 18.74 39.11
C GLU A 562 8.01 17.67 39.32
N ASN A 563 8.52 17.13 38.21
CA ASN A 563 9.52 16.05 38.13
C ASN A 563 9.08 14.65 38.61
N SER A 564 7.80 14.42 38.94
CA SER A 564 7.27 13.08 39.27
C SER A 564 6.45 12.47 38.14
N ILE A 565 5.54 13.25 37.54
CA ILE A 565 4.66 12.82 36.46
C ILE A 565 4.61 13.91 35.39
N LEU A 566 4.88 13.55 34.13
CA LEU A 566 4.92 14.51 33.01
C LEU A 566 3.58 14.69 32.26
N GLY A 567 2.74 13.64 32.22
CA GLY A 567 1.53 13.65 31.41
C GLY A 567 0.45 14.63 31.90
N ARG A 568 -0.31 15.20 30.95
CA ARG A 568 -1.35 16.21 31.17
C ARG A 568 -2.74 15.72 30.73
N PRO A 569 -3.81 16.28 31.31
CA PRO A 569 -5.18 16.01 30.85
C PRO A 569 -5.36 16.44 29.38
N ILE A 570 -5.84 15.51 28.55
CA ILE A 570 -6.31 15.83 27.20
C ILE A 570 -7.75 16.33 27.33
N LYS A 571 -8.05 17.48 26.73
CA LYS A 571 -9.38 18.09 26.79
C LYS A 571 -10.06 17.95 25.42
N PRO A 572 -11.39 18.19 25.34
CA PRO A 572 -12.07 18.24 24.05
C PRO A 572 -11.39 19.25 23.11
N PRO A 573 -11.15 18.91 21.82
CA PRO A 573 -10.38 19.75 20.91
C PRO A 573 -10.87 21.20 20.80
N ALA A 574 -12.20 21.40 20.80
CA ALA A 574 -12.81 22.74 20.76
C ALA A 574 -12.45 23.62 21.96
N LYS A 575 -12.03 23.04 23.10
CA LYS A 575 -11.56 23.75 24.29
C LYS A 575 -10.04 23.98 24.30
N GLN A 576 -9.32 23.48 23.29
CA GLN A 576 -7.86 23.55 23.19
C GLN A 576 -7.36 24.56 22.15
N LEU A 577 -8.23 25.45 21.68
CA LEU A 577 -7.82 26.53 20.76
C LEU A 577 -6.76 27.45 21.38
N SER A 578 -6.80 27.67 22.70
CA SER A 578 -5.76 28.41 23.42
C SER A 578 -4.41 27.69 23.44
N LEU A 579 -4.41 26.36 23.51
CA LEU A 579 -3.18 25.55 23.43
C LEU A 579 -2.53 25.71 22.06
N VAL A 580 -3.30 25.56 20.98
CA VAL A 580 -2.80 25.75 19.60
C VAL A 580 -2.29 27.19 19.41
N LYS A 581 -3.01 28.18 19.94
CA LYS A 581 -2.58 29.58 19.89
C LYS A 581 -1.24 29.81 20.61
N ASN A 582 -1.06 29.17 21.77
CA ASN A 582 0.21 29.22 22.48
C ASN A 582 1.32 28.54 21.66
N TRP A 583 1.11 27.35 21.11
CA TRP A 583 2.11 26.68 20.25
C TRP A 583 2.52 27.52 19.05
N VAL A 584 1.56 28.18 18.39
CA VAL A 584 1.86 29.12 17.30
C VAL A 584 2.73 30.28 17.80
N ARG A 585 2.35 30.90 18.91
CA ARG A 585 3.11 32.03 19.50
C ARG A 585 4.52 31.61 19.90
N GLU A 586 4.68 30.52 20.66
CA GLU A 586 5.99 30.02 21.08
C GLU A 586 6.89 29.74 19.86
N CYS A 587 6.33 29.15 18.80
CA CYS A 587 7.05 28.91 17.55
C CYS A 587 7.41 30.22 16.81
N GLU A 588 6.53 31.22 16.80
CA GLU A 588 6.81 32.53 16.18
C GLU A 588 7.84 33.36 16.96
N GLU A 589 7.92 33.19 18.28
CA GLU A 589 8.85 33.94 19.14
C GLU A 589 10.23 33.29 19.21
N HIS A 590 10.31 31.95 19.12
CA HIS A 590 11.55 31.20 19.40
C HIS A 590 12.14 30.43 18.21
N HIS A 591 11.37 30.08 17.17
CA HIS A 591 11.87 29.25 16.06
C HIS A 591 12.18 30.07 14.80
N GLN A 592 13.46 30.37 14.57
CA GLN A 592 13.95 31.23 13.49
C GLN A 592 13.59 30.68 12.09
N SER A 593 13.67 29.37 11.88
CA SER A 593 13.38 28.72 10.59
C SER A 593 11.88 28.67 10.26
N CYS A 594 11.03 28.97 11.24
CA CYS A 594 9.58 28.94 11.13
C CYS A 594 8.98 30.33 10.85
N HIS A 595 9.73 31.43 10.93
CA HIS A 595 9.17 32.78 10.69
C HIS A 595 8.53 32.86 9.29
N SER A 596 7.23 33.13 9.27
CA SER A 596 6.45 33.27 8.04
C SER A 596 6.10 34.75 7.87
N ALA A 597 6.80 35.44 6.97
CA ALA A 597 6.37 36.76 6.54
C ALA A 597 5.02 36.65 5.80
N PRO A 598 4.19 37.71 5.77
CA PRO A 598 3.04 37.76 4.89
C PRO A 598 3.45 37.40 3.45
N ALA A 599 2.76 36.44 2.85
CA ALA A 599 3.07 35.93 1.53
C ALA A 599 1.99 36.34 0.53
N THR A 600 2.31 36.25 -0.76
CA THR A 600 1.30 36.39 -1.82
C THR A 600 0.21 35.34 -1.58
N LEU A 601 -1.02 35.81 -1.48
CA LEU A 601 -2.17 34.95 -1.29
C LEU A 601 -2.38 34.08 -2.54
N PRO A 602 -2.88 32.85 -2.39
CA PRO A 602 -3.32 32.02 -3.52
C PRO A 602 -4.34 32.76 -4.38
N THR A 603 -4.52 32.32 -5.63
CA THR A 603 -5.46 32.93 -6.60
C THR A 603 -6.83 33.20 -5.99
N ARG A 604 -7.31 32.26 -5.18
CA ARG A 604 -8.52 32.39 -4.36
C ARG A 604 -8.27 31.89 -2.94
N VAL A 605 -8.91 32.54 -1.98
CA VAL A 605 -8.94 32.14 -0.56
C VAL A 605 -10.35 32.30 -0.01
N VAL A 606 -10.67 31.57 1.05
CA VAL A 606 -11.88 31.79 1.84
C VAL A 606 -11.58 32.89 2.87
N ASP A 607 -12.23 34.04 2.73
CA ASP A 607 -12.28 35.10 3.74
C ASP A 607 -13.24 34.66 4.83
N VAL A 608 -12.68 34.21 5.95
CA VAL A 608 -13.43 33.78 7.12
C VAL A 608 -13.71 34.93 8.09
N GLY A 609 -13.08 36.09 7.92
CA GLY A 609 -13.11 37.17 8.91
C GLY A 609 -12.42 36.79 10.24
N VAL A 610 -12.27 37.76 11.14
CA VAL A 610 -11.53 37.59 12.42
C VAL A 610 -12.40 37.55 13.67
N GLU A 611 -13.66 38.02 13.61
CA GLU A 611 -14.54 38.14 14.80
C GLU A 611 -15.82 37.28 14.72
N GLY A 612 -15.94 36.40 13.73
CA GLY A 612 -17.08 35.47 13.62
C GLY A 612 -18.45 36.09 13.28
N VAL A 613 -18.53 37.41 13.14
CA VAL A 613 -19.78 38.15 12.84
C VAL A 613 -20.22 37.98 11.37
N ARG A 614 -19.27 37.69 10.47
CA ARG A 614 -19.54 37.59 9.03
C ARG A 614 -19.57 36.13 8.59
N GLU A 615 -20.47 35.79 7.66
CA GLU A 615 -20.39 34.50 6.95
C GLU A 615 -19.12 34.43 6.10
N PRO A 616 -18.44 33.27 6.02
CA PRO A 616 -17.32 33.07 5.12
C PRO A 616 -17.70 33.34 3.66
N ARG A 617 -16.73 33.67 2.82
CA ARG A 617 -16.93 33.80 1.37
C ARG A 617 -15.63 33.56 0.61
N LEU A 618 -15.73 33.17 -0.65
CA LEU A 618 -14.59 33.03 -1.54
C LEU A 618 -14.16 34.43 -2.05
N VAL A 619 -12.86 34.71 -2.05
CA VAL A 619 -12.30 35.97 -2.53
C VAL A 619 -11.22 35.67 -3.57
N VAL A 620 -11.28 36.35 -4.71
CA VAL A 620 -10.21 36.37 -5.71
C VAL A 620 -9.21 37.44 -5.30
N THR A 621 -7.98 37.05 -5.03
CA THR A 621 -7.01 37.89 -4.29
C THR A 621 -6.21 38.81 -5.20
N SER A 622 -6.16 38.54 -6.51
CA SER A 622 -5.38 39.31 -7.49
C SER A 622 -3.91 39.52 -7.10
N GLY A 623 -3.33 38.59 -6.34
CA GLY A 623 -1.93 38.64 -5.89
C GLY A 623 -1.67 39.53 -4.66
N GLU A 624 -2.71 39.88 -3.90
CA GLU A 624 -2.57 40.54 -2.59
C GLU A 624 -1.64 39.76 -1.65
N VAL A 625 -1.02 40.47 -0.70
CA VAL A 625 -0.13 39.88 0.31
C VAL A 625 -0.87 39.80 1.64
N GLY A 626 -0.85 38.64 2.29
CA GLY A 626 -1.55 38.42 3.54
C GLY A 626 -1.10 37.17 4.28
N ARG A 627 -1.62 37.00 5.50
CA ARG A 627 -1.47 35.76 6.27
C ARG A 627 -2.68 34.87 6.02
N TYR A 628 -2.45 33.60 5.69
CA TYR A 628 -3.49 32.61 5.49
C TYR A 628 -3.09 31.25 6.06
N MET A 629 -4.10 30.45 6.37
CA MET A 629 -3.96 29.06 6.77
C MET A 629 -4.43 28.13 5.65
N THR A 630 -4.07 26.86 5.73
CA THR A 630 -4.49 25.81 4.80
C THR A 630 -5.17 24.67 5.56
N LEU A 631 -6.06 23.94 4.89
CA LEU A 631 -6.70 22.73 5.43
C LEU A 631 -6.25 21.50 4.65
N SER A 632 -5.58 20.57 5.33
CA SER A 632 -5.33 19.22 4.88
C SER A 632 -6.47 18.30 5.37
N HIS A 633 -7.23 17.73 4.43
CA HIS A 633 -8.40 16.91 4.76
C HIS A 633 -8.68 15.85 3.69
N CYS A 634 -9.37 14.78 4.08
CA CYS A 634 -9.90 13.78 3.14
C CYS A 634 -11.21 14.26 2.53
N TRP A 635 -11.35 14.14 1.20
CA TRP A 635 -12.62 14.42 0.55
C TRP A 635 -13.67 13.34 0.84
N GLY A 636 -13.22 12.07 0.92
CA GLY A 636 -14.09 10.92 1.13
C GLY A 636 -14.87 10.50 -0.11
N LEU A 637 -15.83 9.60 0.08
CA LEU A 637 -16.72 9.10 -0.98
C LEU A 637 -18.03 9.91 -1.12
N HIS A 638 -18.31 10.80 -0.16
CA HIS A 638 -19.49 11.65 -0.16
C HIS A 638 -19.25 12.95 -0.94
N PRO A 639 -20.28 13.55 -1.58
CA PRO A 639 -20.14 14.82 -2.28
C PRO A 639 -19.68 15.94 -1.32
N VAL A 640 -18.44 16.40 -1.51
CA VAL A 640 -17.88 17.56 -0.79
C VAL A 640 -18.38 18.84 -1.44
N ILE A 641 -18.63 19.87 -0.63
CA ILE A 641 -18.89 21.22 -1.17
C ILE A 641 -17.67 21.67 -1.98
N ARG A 642 -17.90 21.98 -3.25
CA ARG A 642 -16.84 22.32 -4.20
C ARG A 642 -17.20 23.52 -5.05
N THR A 643 -16.19 24.30 -5.42
CA THR A 643 -16.35 25.39 -6.37
C THR A 643 -16.32 24.84 -7.80
N THR A 644 -17.31 25.22 -8.59
CA THR A 644 -17.44 24.90 -10.01
C THR A 644 -17.74 26.17 -10.79
N SER A 645 -17.71 26.11 -12.12
CA SER A 645 -18.09 27.22 -12.99
C SER A 645 -19.50 27.75 -12.69
N GLU A 646 -20.42 26.87 -12.24
CA GLU A 646 -21.79 27.24 -11.86
C GLU A 646 -21.87 27.85 -10.46
N THR A 647 -21.07 27.35 -9.50
CA THR A 647 -21.20 27.71 -8.07
C THR A 647 -20.27 28.84 -7.61
N ILE A 648 -19.24 29.20 -8.40
CA ILE A 648 -18.22 30.19 -8.02
C ILE A 648 -18.81 31.54 -7.64
N ASN A 649 -19.78 32.06 -8.41
CA ASN A 649 -20.39 33.35 -8.14
C ASN A 649 -21.20 33.35 -6.83
N ASP A 650 -21.75 32.21 -6.44
CA ASP A 650 -22.48 32.07 -5.19
C ASP A 650 -21.52 31.94 -4.01
N HIS A 651 -20.43 31.18 -4.15
CA HIS A 651 -19.37 31.09 -3.15
C HIS A 651 -18.68 32.43 -2.90
N ILE A 652 -18.54 33.29 -3.93
CA ILE A 652 -18.02 34.66 -3.79
C ILE A 652 -18.97 35.55 -2.98
N LYS A 653 -20.29 35.37 -3.11
CA LYS A 653 -21.27 36.11 -2.32
C LYS A 653 -21.24 35.66 -0.85
N SER A 654 -21.33 34.35 -0.62
CA SER A 654 -21.35 33.76 0.73
C SER A 654 -21.16 32.24 0.69
N LEU A 655 -20.50 31.72 1.71
CA LEU A 655 -20.39 30.31 2.09
C LEU A 655 -20.99 30.15 3.50
N PRO A 656 -22.33 29.99 3.61
CA PRO A 656 -22.99 29.95 4.92
C PRO A 656 -22.46 28.83 5.81
N MET A 657 -22.11 29.13 7.06
CA MET A 657 -21.59 28.16 8.04
C MET A 657 -22.51 26.94 8.23
N SER A 658 -23.82 27.14 8.07
CA SER A 658 -24.84 26.08 8.14
C SER A 658 -24.77 25.07 6.99
N LYS A 659 -24.24 25.47 5.83
CA LYS A 659 -24.06 24.62 4.65
C LYS A 659 -22.65 23.99 4.59
N LEU A 660 -21.70 24.51 5.37
CA LEU A 660 -20.37 23.92 5.44
C LEU A 660 -20.40 22.60 6.22
N PRO A 661 -19.72 21.55 5.71
CA PRO A 661 -19.58 20.30 6.43
C PRO A 661 -18.70 20.50 7.68
N PRO A 662 -18.84 19.63 8.71
CA PRO A 662 -18.12 19.75 9.98
C PRO A 662 -16.62 20.08 9.86
N THR A 663 -15.86 19.40 8.99
CA THR A 663 -14.41 19.66 8.84
C THR A 663 -14.14 21.09 8.39
N PHE A 664 -14.96 21.65 7.50
CA PHE A 664 -14.76 23.00 6.99
C PHE A 664 -15.21 24.03 8.01
N ARG A 665 -16.31 23.75 8.71
CA ARG A 665 -16.81 24.59 9.80
C ARG A 665 -15.77 24.70 10.93
N ASP A 666 -15.19 23.58 11.33
CA ASP A 666 -14.16 23.55 12.37
C ASP A 666 -12.91 24.28 11.91
N ALA A 667 -12.47 24.08 10.66
CA ALA A 667 -11.33 24.79 10.09
C ALA A 667 -11.55 26.32 10.11
N VAL A 668 -12.74 26.80 9.73
CA VAL A 668 -13.12 28.22 9.83
C VAL A 668 -13.03 28.73 11.27
N LEU A 669 -13.53 27.97 12.24
CA LEU A 669 -13.50 28.34 13.67
C LEU A 669 -12.07 28.39 14.21
N ILE A 670 -11.23 27.41 13.86
CA ILE A 670 -9.82 27.37 14.23
C ILE A 670 -9.09 28.60 13.67
N THR A 671 -9.25 28.87 12.37
CA THR A 671 -8.61 30.01 11.70
C THR A 671 -9.00 31.35 12.35
N ARG A 672 -10.28 31.55 12.65
CA ARG A 672 -10.78 32.73 13.41
C ARG A 672 -10.15 32.84 14.79
N SER A 673 -10.10 31.74 15.54
CA SER A 673 -9.58 31.74 16.92
C SER A 673 -8.10 32.11 17.03
N LEU A 674 -7.34 31.86 15.95
CA LEU A 674 -5.94 32.23 15.82
C LEU A 674 -5.75 33.66 15.28
N GLY A 675 -6.83 34.38 14.97
CA GLY A 675 -6.78 35.75 14.45
C GLY A 675 -6.35 35.85 13.00
N VAL A 676 -6.48 34.77 12.22
CA VAL A 676 -6.16 34.76 10.79
C VAL A 676 -7.45 34.93 9.99
N GLN A 677 -7.43 35.78 8.96
CA GLN A 677 -8.62 36.09 8.16
C GLN A 677 -8.86 35.12 7.01
N TYR A 678 -7.79 34.53 6.46
CA TYR A 678 -7.85 33.77 5.21
C TYR A 678 -7.56 32.30 5.43
N LEU A 679 -8.36 31.44 4.79
CA LEU A 679 -8.22 29.98 4.78
C LEU A 679 -8.23 29.48 3.34
N TRP A 680 -7.32 28.57 3.01
CA TRP A 680 -7.29 27.90 1.72
C TRP A 680 -7.74 26.44 1.87
N ILE A 681 -8.71 26.04 1.05
CA ILE A 681 -9.26 24.69 0.98
C ILE A 681 -9.33 24.33 -0.51
N ASP A 682 -8.61 23.31 -0.94
CA ASP A 682 -8.48 22.89 -2.35
C ASP A 682 -9.82 22.81 -3.09
N SER A 683 -10.81 22.13 -2.51
CA SER A 683 -12.16 21.95 -3.06
C SER A 683 -12.93 23.26 -3.27
N LEU A 684 -12.64 24.30 -2.50
CA LEU A 684 -13.29 25.61 -2.60
C LEU A 684 -12.47 26.65 -3.37
N CYS A 685 -11.15 26.58 -3.29
CA CYS A 685 -10.23 27.57 -3.86
C CYS A 685 -9.80 27.23 -5.30
N ILE A 686 -10.12 26.03 -5.78
CA ILE A 686 -9.90 25.57 -7.16
C ILE A 686 -11.26 25.28 -7.81
N VAL A 687 -11.43 25.68 -9.08
CA VAL A 687 -12.62 25.41 -9.89
C VAL A 687 -12.54 23.97 -10.42
N GLN A 688 -13.28 23.06 -9.79
CA GLN A 688 -13.09 21.61 -9.96
C GLN A 688 -13.49 21.04 -11.31
N ASP A 689 -14.30 21.77 -12.07
CA ASP A 689 -14.76 21.42 -13.43
C ASP A 689 -13.97 22.15 -14.53
N SER A 690 -13.02 23.02 -14.19
CA SER A 690 -12.11 23.64 -15.15
C SER A 690 -10.74 22.97 -15.10
N LYS A 691 -10.39 22.31 -16.20
CA LYS A 691 -9.08 21.65 -16.34
C LYS A 691 -7.94 22.67 -16.27
N GLU A 692 -8.10 23.81 -16.93
CA GLU A 692 -7.09 24.88 -16.98
C GLU A 692 -6.83 25.45 -15.58
N ASP A 693 -7.89 25.69 -14.80
CA ASP A 693 -7.77 26.21 -13.44
C ASP A 693 -7.12 25.18 -12.50
N TRP A 694 -7.49 23.90 -12.64
CA TRP A 694 -6.89 22.82 -11.88
C TRP A 694 -5.39 22.65 -12.18
N GLU A 695 -4.99 22.68 -13.46
CA GLU A 695 -3.57 22.60 -13.86
C GLU A 695 -2.75 23.78 -13.30
N LEU A 696 -3.32 24.99 -13.32
CA LEU A 696 -2.65 26.18 -12.80
C LEU A 696 -2.49 26.17 -11.27
N GLU A 697 -3.51 25.70 -10.54
CA GLU A 697 -3.48 25.72 -9.07
C GLU A 697 -2.78 24.50 -8.47
N SER A 698 -2.88 23.32 -9.09
CA SER A 698 -2.21 22.09 -8.64
C SER A 698 -0.69 22.24 -8.61
N VAL A 699 -0.09 22.85 -9.65
CA VAL A 699 1.34 23.14 -9.72
C VAL A 699 1.78 24.10 -8.59
N LYS A 700 0.88 24.99 -8.14
CA LYS A 700 1.18 25.95 -7.05
C LYS A 700 0.96 25.36 -5.66
N MET A 701 0.31 24.20 -5.50
CA MET A 701 -0.03 23.63 -4.18
C MET A 701 1.18 23.60 -3.25
N GLY A 702 2.36 23.24 -3.75
CA GLY A 702 3.57 23.19 -2.93
C GLY A 702 3.89 24.55 -2.30
N THR A 703 3.89 25.60 -3.13
CA THR A 703 4.07 26.99 -2.67
C THR A 703 2.95 27.43 -1.73
N ILE A 704 1.71 27.01 -1.97
CA ILE A 704 0.55 27.36 -1.13
C ILE A 704 0.73 26.81 0.30
N TYR A 705 1.04 25.53 0.43
CA TYR A 705 1.28 24.93 1.75
C TYR A 705 2.56 25.48 2.40
N ALA A 706 3.62 25.71 1.61
CA ALA A 706 4.88 26.29 2.10
C ALA A 706 4.75 27.73 2.62
N SER A 707 3.85 28.52 2.03
CA SER A 707 3.67 29.94 2.36
C SER A 707 2.57 30.19 3.39
N SER A 708 1.79 29.15 3.74
CA SER A 708 0.78 29.23 4.80
C SER A 708 1.42 29.44 6.17
N CYS A 709 0.74 30.17 7.07
CA CYS A 709 1.26 30.37 8.42
C CYS A 709 1.09 29.14 9.32
N LEU A 710 0.07 28.32 9.04
CA LEU A 710 -0.24 27.05 9.71
C LEU A 710 -1.17 26.21 8.83
N THR A 711 -0.88 24.92 8.74
CA THR A 711 -1.77 23.91 8.15
C THR A 711 -2.58 23.21 9.24
N ILE A 712 -3.90 23.18 9.09
CA ILE A 712 -4.80 22.36 9.91
C ILE A 712 -4.89 20.99 9.24
N ALA A 713 -4.55 19.92 9.94
CA ALA A 713 -4.72 18.55 9.47
C ALA A 713 -5.89 17.88 10.19
N ALA A 714 -6.95 17.55 9.46
CA ALA A 714 -8.09 16.78 9.97
C ALA A 714 -7.78 15.27 10.00
N SER A 715 -6.71 14.88 10.72
CA SER A 715 -6.07 13.56 10.62
C SER A 715 -7.00 12.39 10.94
N ALA A 716 -7.97 12.57 11.84
CA ALA A 716 -8.93 11.53 12.22
C ALA A 716 -10.23 11.53 11.38
N SER A 717 -10.39 12.48 10.47
CA SER A 717 -11.61 12.58 9.64
C SER A 717 -11.44 11.81 8.34
N ALA A 718 -12.27 10.79 8.11
CA ALA A 718 -12.25 10.00 6.88
C ALA A 718 -12.73 10.78 5.64
N ASP A 719 -13.52 11.83 5.88
CA ASP A 719 -14.11 12.70 4.85
C ASP A 719 -14.35 14.12 5.40
N SER A 720 -15.07 14.97 4.67
CA SER A 720 -15.40 16.33 5.12
C SER A 720 -16.43 16.40 6.27
N THR A 721 -17.06 15.28 6.63
CA THR A 721 -18.14 15.20 7.63
C THR A 721 -17.69 14.86 9.04
N GLY A 722 -16.47 14.34 9.22
CA GLY A 722 -15.98 13.94 10.55
C GLY A 722 -15.61 15.11 11.47
N GLY A 723 -15.07 16.22 10.93
CA GLY A 723 -14.67 17.37 11.74
C GLY A 723 -13.25 17.29 12.29
N CYS A 724 -12.77 18.42 12.81
CA CYS A 724 -11.55 18.49 13.62
C CYS A 724 -11.88 18.36 15.12
N PHE A 725 -13.11 18.67 15.52
CA PHE A 725 -13.54 18.65 16.92
C PHE A 725 -14.25 17.35 17.33
N LEU A 726 -13.69 16.21 16.90
CA LEU A 726 -14.21 14.89 17.23
C LEU A 726 -14.32 14.70 18.76
N PRO A 727 -15.43 14.13 19.27
CA PRO A 727 -15.58 13.84 20.68
C PRO A 727 -14.53 12.84 21.16
N ARG A 728 -13.85 13.16 22.26
CA ARG A 728 -12.89 12.26 22.91
C ARG A 728 -13.51 11.70 24.19
N SER A 729 -13.57 10.38 24.30
CA SER A 729 -14.09 9.74 25.51
C SER A 729 -13.01 9.66 26.59
N THR A 730 -13.34 10.07 27.81
CA THR A 730 -12.53 9.84 29.02
C THR A 730 -13.11 8.72 29.88
N SER A 731 -14.09 7.96 29.36
CA SER A 731 -14.86 6.98 30.12
C SER A 731 -14.05 5.80 30.65
N ASN A 732 -12.86 5.57 30.09
CA ASN A 732 -11.93 4.50 30.42
C ASN A 732 -10.71 5.00 31.23
N HIS A 733 -10.72 6.25 31.72
CA HIS A 733 -9.67 6.77 32.58
C HIS A 733 -9.94 6.37 34.03
N VAL A 734 -8.96 5.73 34.67
CA VAL A 734 -9.13 5.14 36.00
C VAL A 734 -8.28 5.88 37.02
N GLN A 735 -8.89 6.30 38.12
CA GLN A 735 -8.18 7.03 39.17
C GLN A 735 -7.41 6.07 40.08
N VAL A 736 -6.11 6.31 40.27
CA VAL A 736 -5.21 5.63 41.21
C VAL A 736 -4.51 6.66 42.10
N LYS A 737 -3.78 6.21 43.12
CA LYS A 737 -3.01 7.09 44.02
C LYS A 737 -1.54 7.21 43.56
N CYS A 738 -0.98 8.38 43.78
CA CYS A 738 0.45 8.65 43.70
C CYS A 738 0.87 9.42 44.96
N THR A 739 1.66 8.80 45.83
CA THR A 739 2.05 9.39 47.12
C THR A 739 3.38 10.12 46.98
N ARG A 740 3.35 11.44 47.18
CA ARG A 740 4.58 12.24 47.25
C ARG A 740 5.06 12.31 48.69
N LYS A 741 6.29 11.85 48.93
CA LYS A 741 6.98 12.01 50.21
C LYS A 741 7.78 13.32 50.18
N THR A 742 7.53 14.21 51.13
CA THR A 742 8.37 15.39 51.38
C THR A 742 8.91 15.32 52.80
N ASN A 743 10.00 16.05 53.11
CA ASN A 743 10.71 15.93 54.39
C ASN A 743 9.83 16.13 55.64
N ASN A 744 8.64 16.73 55.53
CA ASN A 744 7.72 16.94 56.65
C ASN A 744 6.31 16.34 56.48
N GLU A 745 5.87 15.92 55.27
CA GLU A 745 4.51 15.41 55.03
C GLU A 745 4.46 14.40 53.86
N SER A 746 3.56 13.41 53.99
CA SER A 746 3.22 12.45 52.91
C SER A 746 1.83 12.80 52.37
N VAL A 747 1.76 13.15 51.08
CA VAL A 747 0.51 13.59 50.44
C VAL A 747 0.15 12.64 49.32
N SER A 748 -1.03 12.01 49.42
CA SER A 748 -1.57 11.15 48.36
C SER A 748 -2.34 11.99 47.34
N ILE A 749 -1.92 11.92 46.08
CA ILE A 749 -2.47 12.72 44.98
C ILE A 749 -3.23 11.79 44.02
N PRO A 750 -4.47 12.14 43.62
CA PRO A 750 -5.20 11.36 42.64
C PRO A 750 -4.63 11.57 41.23
N VAL A 751 -4.29 10.45 40.58
CA VAL A 751 -3.76 10.41 39.22
C VAL A 751 -4.65 9.50 38.37
N PHE A 752 -4.91 9.88 37.13
CA PHE A 752 -5.64 9.05 36.19
C PHE A 752 -4.68 8.22 35.34
N VAL A 753 -4.98 6.93 35.19
CA VAL A 753 -4.35 6.03 34.21
C VAL A 753 -5.27 5.93 32.99
N ARG A 754 -4.69 6.03 31.80
CA ARG A 754 -5.39 5.92 30.51
C ARG A 754 -4.59 5.09 29.51
N PRO A 755 -5.22 4.54 28.44
CA PRO A 755 -4.46 4.03 27.30
C PRO A 755 -3.47 5.07 26.79
N ARG A 756 -2.31 4.63 26.29
CA ARG A 756 -1.34 5.53 25.68
C ARG A 756 -2.00 6.27 24.49
N PRO A 757 -2.03 7.62 24.51
CA PRO A 757 -2.47 8.39 23.36
C PRO A 757 -1.58 8.17 22.14
N ARG A 758 -2.13 8.30 20.93
CA ARG A 758 -1.40 8.24 19.66
C ARG A 758 -0.41 9.39 19.57
N ASP A 759 0.75 9.12 19.00
CA ASP A 759 1.84 10.08 18.82
C ASP A 759 2.30 10.11 17.35
N PHE A 760 3.40 10.78 17.07
CA PHE A 760 3.97 10.90 15.72
C PHE A 760 4.29 9.56 15.04
N SER A 761 4.56 8.48 15.80
CA SER A 761 4.76 7.14 15.24
C SER A 761 3.47 6.51 14.71
N HIS A 762 2.32 6.98 15.17
CA HIS A 762 0.99 6.52 14.77
C HIS A 762 0.39 7.36 13.63
N LEU A 763 0.93 8.56 13.35
CA LEU A 763 0.43 9.43 12.28
C LEU A 763 0.36 8.75 10.89
N PRO A 764 1.35 7.93 10.44
CA PRO A 764 1.26 7.23 9.16
C PRO A 764 0.05 6.29 9.03
N GLN A 765 -0.50 5.83 10.15
CA GLN A 765 -1.68 4.96 10.20
C GLN A 765 -3.00 5.76 10.19
N SER A 766 -2.93 7.08 10.33
CA SER A 766 -4.14 7.92 10.29
C SER A 766 -4.70 8.02 8.86
N ILE A 767 -6.01 8.19 8.76
CA ILE A 767 -6.72 8.12 7.47
C ILE A 767 -6.20 9.17 6.49
N LEU A 768 -5.90 10.37 7.00
CA LEU A 768 -5.35 11.45 6.18
C LEU A 768 -4.01 11.07 5.53
N HIS A 769 -3.12 10.43 6.27
CA HIS A 769 -1.77 10.09 5.79
C HIS A 769 -1.73 8.88 4.85
N SER A 770 -2.86 8.21 4.60
CA SER A 770 -2.98 7.23 3.52
C SER A 770 -2.99 7.85 2.11
N ARG A 771 -3.10 9.18 2.01
CA ARG A 771 -3.18 9.92 0.73
C ARG A 771 -1.83 10.49 0.33
N ALA A 772 -1.40 10.23 -0.91
CA ALA A 772 -0.11 10.67 -1.43
C ALA A 772 0.11 12.21 -1.33
N TRP A 773 -0.93 13.00 -1.62
CA TRP A 773 -0.89 14.46 -1.57
C TRP A 773 -0.50 15.02 -0.19
N VAL A 774 -0.91 14.34 0.87
CA VAL A 774 -0.68 14.79 2.26
C VAL A 774 0.81 14.82 2.59
N THR A 775 1.64 14.04 1.90
CA THR A 775 3.11 14.13 2.04
C THR A 775 3.61 15.53 1.72
N GLN A 776 3.20 16.10 0.59
CA GLN A 776 3.60 17.45 0.20
C GLN A 776 3.03 18.51 1.14
N GLU A 777 1.76 18.33 1.53
CA GLU A 777 1.06 19.23 2.46
C GLU A 777 1.74 19.29 3.83
N ARG A 778 2.21 18.14 4.34
CA ARG A 778 2.92 18.04 5.61
C ARG A 778 4.35 18.57 5.52
N LEU A 779 5.11 18.15 4.50
CA LEU A 779 6.55 18.43 4.41
C LEU A 779 6.86 19.90 4.12
N LEU A 780 6.01 20.57 3.35
CA LEU A 780 6.28 21.94 2.93
C LEU A 780 5.80 22.97 3.95
N SER A 781 4.78 22.66 4.75
CA SER A 781 4.26 23.57 5.74
C SER A 781 5.26 23.89 6.85
N ALA A 782 5.40 25.17 7.17
CA ALA A 782 6.27 25.61 8.27
C ALA A 782 5.75 25.14 9.65
N ARG A 783 4.43 25.00 9.78
CA ARG A 783 3.72 24.54 10.97
C ARG A 783 2.54 23.68 10.55
N MET A 784 2.27 22.61 11.27
CA MET A 784 1.09 21.76 11.09
C MET A 784 0.55 21.34 12.46
N VAL A 785 -0.78 21.41 12.61
CA VAL A 785 -1.49 20.87 13.76
C VAL A 785 -2.40 19.73 13.31
N HIS A 786 -2.16 18.54 13.85
CA HIS A 786 -2.95 17.35 13.62
C HIS A 786 -4.06 17.27 14.66
N TYR A 787 -5.30 17.30 14.18
CA TYR A 787 -6.47 16.90 14.94
C TYR A 787 -6.65 15.38 14.77
N ASP A 788 -5.94 14.60 15.57
CA ASP A 788 -6.08 13.15 15.64
C ASP A 788 -7.20 12.74 16.62
N SER A 789 -7.52 11.46 16.60
CA SER A 789 -8.65 10.80 17.22
C SER A 789 -8.65 10.91 18.75
N ASP A 790 -7.47 10.96 19.37
CA ASP A 790 -7.33 10.98 20.81
C ASP A 790 -6.51 12.15 21.36
N GLN A 791 -5.68 12.83 20.57
CA GLN A 791 -5.00 14.06 20.99
C GLN A 791 -4.62 15.01 19.84
N LEU A 792 -4.22 16.24 20.17
CA LEU A 792 -3.58 17.15 19.21
C LEU A 792 -2.08 16.88 19.13
N LEU A 793 -1.54 16.85 17.92
CA LEU A 793 -0.10 16.79 17.68
C LEU A 793 0.33 18.03 16.89
N TRP A 794 1.39 18.69 17.33
CA TRP A 794 1.94 19.88 16.69
C TRP A 794 3.33 19.59 16.16
N GLU A 795 3.57 19.91 14.89
CA GLU A 795 4.93 19.94 14.37
C GLU A 795 5.22 21.23 13.61
N CYS A 796 6.46 21.66 13.74
CA CYS A 796 7.06 22.73 12.95
C CYS A 796 8.48 22.30 12.56
N ARG A 797 9.23 23.16 11.90
CA ARG A 797 10.58 22.83 11.41
C ARG A 797 11.61 22.58 12.51
N GLU A 798 11.34 23.04 13.74
CA GLU A 798 12.29 22.95 14.87
C GLU A 798 11.78 22.12 16.05
N SER A 799 10.49 21.78 16.10
CA SER A 799 9.91 21.15 17.29
C SER A 799 8.65 20.35 16.98
N ARG A 800 8.44 19.32 17.80
CA ARG A 800 7.23 18.51 17.87
C ARG A 800 6.70 18.54 19.30
N LEU A 801 5.38 18.68 19.43
CA LEU A 801 4.69 18.74 20.72
C LEU A 801 3.42 17.87 20.66
N ALA A 802 3.06 17.28 21.79
CA ALA A 802 1.81 16.55 21.97
C ALA A 802 0.96 17.24 23.03
N GLU A 803 -0.37 17.18 22.89
CA GLU A 803 -1.32 17.79 23.84
C GLU A 803 -1.16 17.23 25.26
N ASP A 804 -0.83 15.95 25.39
CA ASP A 804 -0.56 15.33 26.67
C ASP A 804 0.72 15.82 27.38
N GLY A 805 1.54 16.64 26.71
CA GLY A 805 2.75 17.21 27.27
C GLY A 805 3.90 16.21 27.46
N VAL A 806 3.76 14.97 26.98
CA VAL A 806 4.86 14.01 27.00
C VAL A 806 5.90 14.42 25.94
N PRO A 807 7.20 14.52 26.29
CA PRO A 807 8.24 14.92 25.35
C PRO A 807 8.31 13.98 24.14
N THR A 808 8.40 14.54 22.94
CA THR A 808 8.37 13.76 21.69
C THR A 808 9.70 13.14 21.28
N ASP A 809 10.74 13.35 22.06
CA ASP A 809 12.07 12.75 21.99
C ASP A 809 12.24 11.62 23.02
N ALA A 810 11.32 11.48 23.99
CA ALA A 810 11.26 10.36 24.92
C ALA A 810 11.08 8.99 24.24
N PHE A 811 10.74 8.98 22.94
CA PHE A 811 10.55 7.80 22.12
C PHE A 811 11.90 7.33 21.52
N ALA A 812 12.66 6.50 22.26
CA ALA A 812 13.92 5.92 21.79
C ALA A 812 13.78 4.82 20.69
N VAL A 813 12.82 4.95 19.77
CA VAL A 813 12.76 4.15 18.53
C VAL A 813 13.11 5.09 17.39
N GLN A 814 14.38 5.02 16.98
CA GLN A 814 14.98 5.79 15.90
C GLN A 814 14.97 7.30 16.19
N LYS A 815 16.13 7.90 16.48
CA LYS A 815 16.85 8.72 15.48
C LYS A 815 16.50 8.45 14.00
N LEU A 816 15.21 8.50 13.67
CA LEU A 816 14.66 9.29 12.57
C LEU A 816 14.43 10.68 13.19
N VAL A 817 15.46 11.32 13.76
CA VAL A 817 16.08 12.39 12.98
C VAL A 817 15.89 12.09 11.50
N TRP A 818 14.77 12.60 10.98
CA TRP A 818 14.63 12.98 9.59
C TRP A 818 15.94 13.69 9.28
N ASP A 819 16.86 12.91 8.73
CA ASP A 819 18.27 13.20 8.64
C ASP A 819 18.40 14.61 8.05
N GLU A 820 19.45 15.31 8.45
CA GLU A 820 19.94 16.60 7.93
C GLU A 820 20.05 16.65 6.38
N ARG A 821 19.68 15.55 5.69
CA ARG A 821 19.50 15.37 4.25
C ARG A 821 18.16 15.79 3.65
N LEU A 822 17.08 15.93 4.43
CA LEU A 822 15.79 16.47 3.94
C LEU A 822 15.63 17.95 4.31
N HIS A 823 16.71 18.72 4.18
CA HIS A 823 16.59 20.15 3.92
C HIS A 823 15.95 20.34 2.54
N LEU A 824 14.61 20.26 2.48
CA LEU A 824 13.86 20.94 1.42
C LEU A 824 13.98 22.45 1.69
N SER A 825 15.13 23.01 1.35
CA SER A 825 15.24 24.45 1.16
C SER A 825 14.45 24.79 -0.10
N TYR A 826 13.19 25.20 0.09
CA TYR A 826 12.53 25.99 -0.93
C TYR A 826 13.34 27.28 -1.07
N PRO A 827 13.91 27.62 -2.24
CA PRO A 827 14.77 28.78 -2.39
C PRO A 827 13.91 30.05 -2.44
N PHE A 828 13.37 30.47 -1.30
CA PHE A 828 12.72 31.77 -1.14
C PHE A 828 12.97 32.30 0.26
N ALA A 829 14.19 32.78 0.52
CA ALA A 829 14.43 33.58 1.73
C ALA A 829 15.53 34.64 1.60
N GLN A 830 16.45 34.58 0.64
CA GLN A 830 17.43 35.65 0.43
C GLN A 830 17.64 35.88 -1.06
N GLY A 831 17.53 37.15 -1.49
CA GLY A 831 17.29 37.53 -2.87
C GLY A 831 18.37 37.15 -3.88
N ARG A 832 17.94 37.21 -5.16
CA ARG A 832 18.64 36.93 -6.43
C ARG A 832 18.77 35.45 -6.76
N LEU A 833 17.80 34.93 -7.52
CA LEU A 833 17.99 34.09 -8.72
C LEU A 833 16.63 34.01 -9.45
N SER A 834 16.63 34.16 -10.78
CA SER A 834 15.45 34.38 -11.63
C SER A 834 14.92 33.12 -12.32
N THR A 835 15.12 31.93 -11.76
CA THR A 835 14.67 30.67 -12.36
C THR A 835 14.25 29.69 -11.27
N SER A 836 12.96 29.38 -11.23
CA SER A 836 12.37 28.35 -10.39
C SER A 836 12.58 26.97 -11.02
N GLU A 837 13.48 26.16 -10.48
CA GLU A 837 13.55 24.72 -10.77
C GLU A 837 13.37 23.93 -9.47
N PHE A 838 12.37 23.06 -9.47
CA PHE A 838 12.17 21.99 -8.50
C PHE A 838 13.01 20.80 -8.96
N VAL A 839 14.17 20.56 -8.33
CA VAL A 839 15.02 19.39 -8.64
C VAL A 839 14.91 18.38 -7.51
N TRP A 840 14.36 17.21 -7.81
CA TRP A 840 14.46 16.00 -7.00
C TRP A 840 15.32 14.99 -7.74
N ASP A 841 16.56 14.77 -7.28
CA ASP A 841 17.42 13.68 -7.74
C ASP A 841 17.13 12.42 -6.90
N TRP A 842 16.28 11.53 -7.41
CA TRP A 842 16.27 10.13 -6.97
C TRP A 842 17.36 9.39 -7.75
N CYS A 843 18.38 8.91 -7.02
CA CYS A 843 19.56 8.13 -7.46
C CYS A 843 20.89 8.90 -7.54
N ARG A 844 21.63 8.92 -6.43
CA ARG A 844 23.09 8.67 -6.44
C ARG A 844 23.54 7.98 -5.14
N GLU A 845 23.52 6.65 -5.14
CA GLU A 845 24.58 5.92 -4.44
C GLU A 845 25.81 5.93 -5.35
N GLU A 846 26.64 6.96 -5.22
CA GLU A 846 28.03 6.86 -5.65
C GLU A 846 28.91 6.79 -4.40
N SER A 847 29.48 5.61 -4.22
CA SER A 847 30.61 5.30 -3.36
C SER A 847 31.64 6.42 -3.34
N LYS A 848 31.72 7.18 -2.24
CA LYS A 848 32.87 8.05 -1.99
C LYS A 848 34.05 7.21 -1.53
N SER A 849 34.83 6.72 -2.49
CA SER A 849 36.25 6.47 -2.26
C SER A 849 36.95 7.81 -2.04
N GLN A 850 37.68 7.91 -0.94
CA GLN A 850 38.57 9.02 -0.61
C GLN A 850 39.50 9.37 -1.79
N ALA A 851 39.51 10.65 -2.18
CA ALA A 851 40.68 11.27 -2.78
C ALA A 851 40.74 12.74 -2.38
N VAL A 852 41.78 13.04 -1.61
CA VAL A 852 42.25 14.38 -1.22
C VAL A 852 42.72 15.12 -2.48
N GLY A 853 42.34 16.40 -2.64
CA GLY A 853 42.84 17.21 -3.75
C GLY A 853 42.31 18.64 -3.75
N THR A 854 43.10 19.53 -3.14
CA THR A 854 43.03 20.99 -3.10
C THR A 854 42.79 21.69 -4.46
N GLY A 855 42.03 22.80 -4.49
CA GLY A 855 42.13 23.77 -5.60
C GLY A 855 40.96 24.76 -5.76
N SER A 856 41.07 25.90 -5.06
CA SER A 856 40.53 27.24 -5.35
C SER A 856 39.77 27.52 -6.67
N CYS A 857 38.53 28.04 -6.57
CA CYS A 857 38.12 29.42 -6.91
C CYS A 857 36.66 29.65 -6.53
#